data_AF-A0A498LRS5-F1
#
_entry.id   AF-A0A498LRS5-F1
#
_cell.length_a   1.000
_cell.length_b   1.000
_cell.length_c   1.000
_cell.angle_alpha   90.00
_cell.angle_beta   90.00
_cell.angle_gamma   90.00
#
_symmetry.space_group_name_H-M   'P 1'
#
loop_
_entity.id
_entity.type
_entity.pdbx_description
1 polymer ?
#
loop_
_entity_poly.entity_id
_entity_poly.type
_entity_poly.pdbx_seq_one_letter_code
_entity_poly.pdbx_strand_id
1 'polypeptide(L)'
;MVLLSMDQKHPSSLARYLDGEFWEIRDAFRDAISKCELFQSSSYELTLDQRRDLTAERLHHLLSLPFMKEHLRNQLKEKQKDFTNKSLSFTEIICSADMATGVKELEFTGMFAMTERGHGSNVRGIITEARYDQSTQEFVIHTPSEDAQKMYIGNAMKGNNAAVFAQLIINGECQGPHCFIVPIRDQNGVMWPGVTTIDMKHKEGLNGVDNGILIFNNVRIPRENLLRKFGSVSADGLYSSPILNKSSRFNAMLAALTPTRLCLAVQTMAAMKLGLIIAVRYSHSRRQFGPKDQDEVKIIEHQTQSLRLMPHLAAALALTFTTRYTAGLMDDALCQGQDLQSNRALQALIAGLKAYSTWENVACLQDCRECTGGMGFMMENRIPSLKCDSDVFVTFEGDNMVMLQVVVRELLTQYTKQMGNNLVMGLIRNWTTSLSDSLRTSFLGFSMDKVGDLMFLLKAVSYRERVLQRSLASRLYTKVEKNKEEFFMAWNACLHHVTALAMAHIHRVTLEQFALAVQECHIKEDRALLTKFCLLHGTSLVYQERAWYLEHNYLTPNTSRQIRNQLLELCRSVKDDALKVVDDFNIPSCCIQAPIAGVANPRAEWAFYPQPQSKLEQTLANGPASRGSGESAGGGAVLRSEHFDFPQPSDGDPLRGGISMSNSHQSRSPMCRTFSRSSSGYFSVDSDSVPGSPLMPNISEAQDGQNDEVWFAEPSHQRVQMEAPDEAMGREMAVARELRRIGDEFNRLYCQGAGAGGNNAAQLRAPNEHAIVVWMNVLIGHVVQFFLRRR
;
A
#
# COMPACT_ATOMS: atom_id res chain seq x y z
N MET A 1 14.20 -6.52 -41.43
CA MET A 1 12.96 -5.74 -41.65
C MET A 1 11.75 -6.59 -41.27
N VAL A 2 11.68 -7.04 -40.01
CA VAL A 2 10.49 -7.62 -39.36
C VAL A 2 10.54 -7.13 -37.92
N LEU A 3 10.17 -5.87 -37.72
CA LEU A 3 9.98 -5.24 -36.42
C LEU A 3 8.80 -4.27 -36.60
N LEU A 4 7.89 -4.31 -35.63
CA LEU A 4 6.72 -3.41 -35.46
C LEU A 4 5.47 -3.74 -36.30
N SER A 5 4.76 -4.81 -35.93
CA SER A 5 3.29 -4.71 -35.85
C SER A 5 2.90 -4.74 -34.37
N MET A 6 2.87 -3.57 -33.73
CA MET A 6 2.09 -3.43 -32.50
C MET A 6 0.62 -3.44 -32.93
N ASP A 7 -0.01 -4.62 -32.88
CA ASP A 7 -1.46 -4.72 -32.89
C ASP A 7 -1.98 -3.89 -31.71
N GLN A 8 -2.65 -2.78 -32.00
CA GLN A 8 -3.49 -2.11 -31.01
C GLN A 8 -4.67 -3.03 -30.70
N LYS A 9 -4.45 -4.03 -29.82
CA LYS A 9 -5.55 -4.83 -29.26
C LYS A 9 -6.47 -3.86 -28.52
N HIS A 10 -7.68 -3.66 -29.05
CA HIS A 10 -8.73 -2.99 -28.28
C HIS A 10 -8.92 -3.70 -26.95
N PRO A 11 -9.07 -2.96 -25.82
CA PRO A 11 -9.24 -3.57 -24.51
C PRO A 11 -10.46 -4.48 -24.49
N SER A 12 -10.29 -5.69 -23.95
CA SER A 12 -11.36 -6.68 -23.84
C SER A 12 -12.49 -6.18 -22.93
N SER A 13 -13.66 -6.81 -23.00
CA SER A 13 -14.78 -6.49 -22.11
C SER A 13 -14.42 -6.63 -20.63
N LEU A 14 -13.64 -7.66 -20.27
CA LEU A 14 -13.16 -7.86 -18.91
C LEU A 14 -12.19 -6.77 -18.50
N ALA A 15 -11.25 -6.39 -19.36
CA ALA A 15 -10.27 -5.34 -19.06
C ALA A 15 -10.99 -4.02 -18.72
N ARG A 16 -11.98 -3.61 -19.53
CA ARG A 16 -12.82 -2.44 -19.24
C ARG A 16 -13.57 -2.57 -17.91
N TYR A 17 -14.10 -3.76 -17.61
CA TYR A 17 -14.82 -4.01 -16.37
C TYR A 17 -13.90 -3.94 -15.13
N LEU A 18 -12.68 -4.47 -15.23
CA LEU A 18 -11.63 -4.40 -14.20
C LEU A 18 -11.06 -2.99 -14.01
N ASP A 19 -11.10 -2.17 -15.04
CA ASP A 19 -10.72 -0.75 -14.97
C ASP A 19 -11.86 0.17 -14.51
N GLY A 20 -13.11 -0.28 -14.61
CA GLY A 20 -14.28 0.46 -14.16
C GLY A 20 -14.61 1.66 -15.05
N GLU A 21 -15.26 2.68 -14.48
CA GLU A 21 -15.76 3.85 -15.23
C GLU A 21 -14.64 4.70 -15.87
N PHE A 22 -13.40 4.56 -15.38
CA PHE A 22 -12.23 5.30 -15.85
C PHE A 22 -11.33 4.52 -16.80
N TRP A 23 -11.86 3.50 -17.50
CA TRP A 23 -11.05 2.67 -18.40
C TRP A 23 -10.42 3.47 -19.56
N GLU A 24 -11.13 4.44 -20.16
CA GLU A 24 -10.60 5.23 -21.29
C GLU A 24 -9.38 6.06 -20.89
N ILE A 25 -9.43 6.68 -19.71
CA ILE A 25 -8.32 7.50 -19.24
C ILE A 25 -7.14 6.64 -18.81
N ARG A 26 -7.40 5.44 -18.29
CA ARG A 26 -6.38 4.45 -17.97
C ARG A 26 -5.67 3.98 -19.24
N ASP A 27 -6.40 3.75 -20.33
CA ASP A 27 -5.81 3.41 -21.62
C ASP A 27 -4.96 4.53 -22.22
N ALA A 28 -5.45 5.78 -22.16
CA ALA A 28 -4.66 6.93 -22.57
C ALA A 28 -3.34 7.05 -21.76
N PHE A 29 -3.39 6.73 -20.46
CA PHE A 29 -2.22 6.73 -19.60
C PHE A 29 -1.22 5.62 -19.95
N ARG A 30 -1.72 4.40 -20.18
CA ARG A 30 -0.92 3.25 -20.63
C ARG A 30 -0.23 3.55 -21.95
N ASP A 31 -0.93 4.16 -22.90
CA ASP A 31 -0.38 4.53 -24.20
C ASP A 31 0.73 5.59 -24.06
N ALA A 32 0.51 6.62 -23.22
CA ALA A 32 1.51 7.63 -22.92
C ALA A 32 2.79 7.04 -22.30
N ILE A 33 2.66 6.13 -21.33
CA ILE A 33 3.81 5.42 -20.74
C ILE A 33 4.50 4.53 -21.77
N SER A 34 3.73 3.78 -22.56
CA SER A 34 4.26 2.82 -23.53
C SER A 34 5.07 3.46 -24.64
N LYS A 35 4.77 4.71 -24.99
CA LYS A 35 5.48 5.49 -26.01
C LYS A 35 6.68 6.28 -25.48
N CYS A 36 6.85 6.33 -24.16
CA CYS A 36 7.88 7.15 -23.54
C CYS A 36 9.13 6.33 -23.19
N GLU A 37 10.29 6.75 -23.70
CA GLU A 37 11.57 6.06 -23.51
C GLU A 37 11.98 5.95 -22.04
N LEU A 38 11.58 6.91 -21.20
CA LEU A 38 11.87 6.90 -19.76
C LEU A 38 11.35 5.64 -19.06
N PHE A 39 10.31 4.99 -19.59
CA PHE A 39 9.69 3.80 -19.01
C PHE A 39 10.12 2.49 -19.70
N GLN A 40 10.97 2.56 -20.73
CA GLN A 40 11.43 1.35 -21.45
C GLN A 40 12.61 0.66 -20.77
N SER A 41 13.38 1.39 -19.96
CA SER A 41 14.56 0.87 -19.27
C SER A 41 14.25 0.39 -17.86
N SER A 42 14.88 -0.73 -17.48
CA SER A 42 14.84 -1.24 -16.12
C SER A 42 15.82 -0.48 -15.22
N SER A 43 15.49 -0.35 -13.94
CA SER A 43 16.23 0.46 -12.96
C SER A 43 17.23 -0.33 -12.10
N TYR A 44 17.36 -1.66 -12.28
CA TYR A 44 18.15 -2.50 -11.37
C TYR A 44 19.66 -2.31 -11.48
N GLU A 45 20.18 -1.84 -12.61
CA GLU A 45 21.63 -1.57 -12.80
C GLU A 45 22.04 -0.13 -12.47
N LEU A 46 21.07 0.73 -12.15
CA LEU A 46 21.33 2.15 -11.88
C LEU A 46 21.93 2.35 -10.50
N THR A 47 22.87 3.30 -10.40
CA THR A 47 23.33 3.80 -9.11
C THR A 47 22.17 4.49 -8.36
N LEU A 48 22.35 4.76 -7.06
CA LEU A 48 21.33 5.43 -6.26
C LEU A 48 20.92 6.78 -6.86
N ASP A 49 21.88 7.59 -7.27
CA ASP A 49 21.64 8.92 -7.83
C ASP A 49 20.94 8.84 -9.19
N GLN A 50 21.43 7.95 -10.07
CA GLN A 50 20.79 7.70 -11.36
C GLN A 50 19.33 7.24 -11.22
N ARG A 51 19.03 6.39 -10.22
CA ARG A 51 17.67 5.95 -9.93
C ARG A 51 16.80 7.12 -9.47
N ARG A 52 17.29 7.97 -8.57
CA ARG A 52 16.56 9.16 -8.07
C ARG A 52 16.28 10.17 -9.17
N ASP A 53 17.22 10.35 -10.09
CA ASP A 53 17.06 11.24 -11.24
C ASP A 53 16.04 10.67 -12.24
N LEU A 54 16.14 9.37 -12.58
CA LEU A 54 15.16 8.70 -13.42
C LEU A 54 13.73 8.77 -12.82
N THR A 55 13.59 8.51 -11.52
CA THR A 55 12.29 8.63 -10.83
C THR A 55 11.73 10.06 -10.91
N ALA A 56 12.58 11.08 -10.78
CA ALA A 56 12.16 12.48 -10.90
C ALA A 56 11.78 12.86 -12.33
N GLU A 57 12.54 12.41 -13.33
CA GLU A 57 12.24 12.63 -14.75
C GLU A 57 10.92 11.97 -15.18
N ARG A 58 10.71 10.71 -14.77
CA ARG A 58 9.45 9.98 -14.99
C ARG A 58 8.28 10.74 -14.39
N LEU A 59 8.40 11.20 -13.15
CA LEU A 59 7.34 11.94 -12.48
C LEU A 59 7.04 13.27 -13.17
N HIS A 60 8.08 14.04 -13.50
CA HIS A 60 7.95 15.30 -14.24
C HIS A 60 7.25 15.09 -15.59
N HIS A 61 7.62 14.04 -16.33
CA HIS A 61 6.98 13.69 -17.59
C HIS A 61 5.49 13.42 -17.40
N LEU A 62 5.11 12.55 -16.46
CA LEU A 62 3.70 12.20 -16.19
C LEU A 62 2.86 13.43 -15.84
N LEU A 63 3.39 14.30 -14.97
CA LEU A 63 2.71 15.52 -14.55
C LEU A 63 2.68 16.59 -15.64
N SER A 64 3.53 16.46 -16.66
CA SER A 64 3.49 17.32 -17.83
C SER A 64 2.35 16.98 -18.80
N LEU A 65 1.76 15.77 -18.69
CA LEU A 65 0.72 15.28 -19.59
C LEU A 65 -0.55 16.16 -19.50
N PRO A 66 -1.22 16.47 -20.63
CA PRO A 66 -2.35 17.40 -20.65
C PRO A 66 -3.49 17.01 -19.70
N PHE A 67 -3.87 15.74 -19.69
CA PHE A 67 -4.96 15.23 -18.85
C PHE A 67 -4.55 15.16 -17.36
N MET A 68 -3.26 14.96 -17.03
CA MET A 68 -2.77 15.06 -15.65
C MET A 68 -2.81 16.51 -15.18
N LYS A 69 -2.33 17.46 -16.00
CA LYS A 69 -2.46 18.89 -15.71
C LYS A 69 -3.92 19.29 -15.52
N GLU A 70 -4.82 18.74 -16.34
CA GLU A 70 -6.25 18.97 -16.19
C GLU A 70 -6.82 18.36 -14.91
N HIS A 71 -6.46 17.12 -14.58
CA HIS A 71 -6.85 16.45 -13.34
C HIS A 71 -6.40 17.26 -12.11
N LEU A 72 -5.13 17.67 -12.07
CA LEU A 72 -4.56 18.51 -11.03
C LEU A 72 -5.21 19.90 -10.97
N ARG A 73 -5.58 20.48 -12.12
CA ARG A 73 -6.35 21.74 -12.15
C ARG A 73 -7.77 21.55 -11.60
N ASN A 74 -8.40 20.42 -11.91
CA ASN A 74 -9.75 20.13 -11.44
C ASN A 74 -9.78 19.73 -9.97
N GLN A 75 -8.67 19.26 -9.40
CA GLN A 75 -8.48 19.12 -7.95
C GLN A 75 -8.73 20.44 -7.19
N LEU A 76 -8.49 21.59 -7.85
CA LEU A 76 -8.72 22.92 -7.29
C LEU A 76 -10.20 23.34 -7.33
N LYS A 77 -11.05 22.63 -8.07
CA LYS A 77 -12.48 22.92 -8.20
C LYS A 77 -13.24 22.12 -7.15
N GLU A 78 -14.01 22.81 -6.31
CA GLU A 78 -14.76 22.18 -5.22
C GLU A 78 -15.78 21.14 -5.75
N LYS A 79 -15.93 20.03 -5.01
CA LYS A 79 -16.99 19.01 -5.19
C LYS A 79 -17.01 18.30 -6.55
N GLN A 80 -15.85 18.09 -7.16
CA GLN A 80 -15.82 17.26 -8.37
C GLN A 80 -16.13 15.81 -8.02
N LYS A 81 -17.25 15.32 -8.54
CA LYS A 81 -17.64 13.91 -8.47
C LYS A 81 -16.52 13.03 -9.03
N ASP A 82 -16.29 11.90 -8.36
CA ASP A 82 -15.38 10.84 -8.79
C ASP A 82 -13.88 11.23 -8.82
N PHE A 83 -13.48 12.32 -8.15
CA PHE A 83 -12.09 12.78 -8.12
C PHE A 83 -11.14 11.74 -7.49
N THR A 84 -11.55 11.13 -6.37
CA THR A 84 -10.74 10.14 -5.66
C THR A 84 -10.56 8.90 -6.52
N ASN A 85 -11.66 8.37 -7.06
CA ASN A 85 -11.64 7.18 -7.91
C ASN A 85 -10.77 7.40 -9.17
N LYS A 86 -10.88 8.58 -9.81
CA LYS A 86 -10.03 8.97 -10.93
C LYS A 86 -8.55 9.09 -10.52
N SER A 87 -8.26 9.66 -9.35
CA SER A 87 -6.87 9.77 -8.83
C SER A 87 -6.24 8.40 -8.60
N LEU A 88 -6.98 7.48 -7.97
CA LEU A 88 -6.52 6.11 -7.73
C LEU A 88 -6.29 5.35 -9.05
N SER A 89 -7.08 5.66 -10.09
CA SER A 89 -6.89 5.10 -11.42
C SER A 89 -5.54 5.46 -12.04
N PHE A 90 -5.05 6.68 -11.82
CA PHE A 90 -3.70 7.09 -12.24
C PHE A 90 -2.63 6.40 -11.40
N THR A 91 -2.78 6.43 -10.07
CA THR A 91 -1.82 5.83 -9.13
C THR A 91 -1.50 4.38 -9.49
N GLU A 92 -2.52 3.55 -9.76
CA GLU A 92 -2.29 2.14 -10.07
C GLU A 92 -1.38 1.95 -11.30
N ILE A 93 -1.57 2.76 -12.35
CA ILE A 93 -0.80 2.63 -13.59
C ILE A 93 0.62 3.18 -13.40
N ILE A 94 0.75 4.30 -12.69
CA ILE A 94 2.06 4.88 -12.37
C ILE A 94 2.89 3.89 -11.55
N CYS A 95 2.31 3.30 -10.50
CA CYS A 95 2.96 2.26 -9.71
C CYS A 95 3.27 1.01 -10.54
N SER A 96 2.42 0.67 -11.51
CA SER A 96 2.70 -0.44 -12.42
C SER A 96 3.95 -0.20 -13.27
N ALA A 97 4.25 1.05 -13.62
CA ALA A 97 5.46 1.43 -14.35
C ALA A 97 6.70 1.54 -13.45
N ASP A 98 6.58 2.27 -12.34
CA ASP A 98 7.64 2.44 -11.35
C ASP A 98 7.05 2.76 -9.98
N MET A 99 7.26 1.85 -9.02
CA MET A 99 6.71 2.00 -7.66
C MET A 99 7.20 3.28 -6.99
N ALA A 100 8.48 3.63 -7.15
CA ALA A 100 9.05 4.84 -6.56
C ALA A 100 8.46 6.12 -7.17
N THR A 101 8.22 6.16 -8.48
CA THR A 101 7.51 7.28 -9.13
C THR A 101 6.10 7.43 -8.58
N GLY A 102 5.36 6.34 -8.40
CA GLY A 102 4.01 6.39 -7.84
C GLY A 102 3.97 6.84 -6.37
N VAL A 103 4.94 6.41 -5.56
CA VAL A 103 5.09 6.92 -4.18
C VAL A 103 5.46 8.41 -4.20
N LYS A 104 6.42 8.81 -5.05
CA LYS A 104 6.89 10.19 -5.15
C LYS A 104 5.84 11.15 -5.69
N GLU A 105 4.88 10.68 -6.48
CA GLU A 105 3.72 11.47 -6.92
C GLU A 105 2.94 12.03 -5.73
N LEU A 106 2.82 11.27 -4.63
CA LEU A 106 2.18 11.72 -3.40
C LEU A 106 2.99 12.80 -2.66
N GLU A 107 4.27 12.95 -2.99
CA GLU A 107 5.23 13.85 -2.32
C GLU A 107 5.69 15.01 -3.23
N PHE A 108 5.03 15.19 -4.38
CA PHE A 108 5.60 15.82 -5.59
C PHE A 108 6.29 17.18 -5.38
N THR A 109 5.90 18.02 -4.42
CA THR A 109 6.69 19.23 -4.12
C THR A 109 6.77 19.62 -2.65
N GLY A 110 6.56 18.68 -1.73
CA GLY A 110 6.55 18.96 -0.30
C GLY A 110 6.95 17.77 0.55
N MET A 111 7.63 18.06 1.66
CA MET A 111 7.98 17.06 2.67
C MET A 111 6.86 16.93 3.69
N PHE A 112 6.49 15.71 4.07
CA PHE A 112 5.56 15.46 5.16
C PHE A 112 6.31 15.02 6.41
N ALA A 113 6.66 15.98 7.27
CA ALA A 113 7.56 15.80 8.40
C ALA A 113 6.80 15.53 9.70
N MET A 114 6.29 14.31 9.84
CA MET A 114 5.56 13.87 11.02
C MET A 114 6.42 12.99 11.93
N THR A 115 6.87 11.85 11.40
CA THR A 115 7.67 10.84 12.10
C THR A 115 8.98 11.40 12.63
N GLU A 116 9.34 10.99 13.82
CA GLU A 116 10.61 11.29 14.47
C GLU A 116 11.37 10.00 14.78
N ARG A 117 12.68 10.13 15.04
CA ARG A 117 13.52 9.02 15.48
C ARG A 117 12.93 8.27 16.68
N GLY A 118 12.39 8.98 17.67
CA GLY A 118 11.76 8.37 18.84
C GLY A 118 10.28 7.99 18.66
N HIS A 119 9.60 8.52 17.62
CA HIS A 119 8.14 8.43 17.50
C HIS A 119 7.65 8.25 16.05
N GLY A 120 7.22 7.03 15.72
CA GLY A 120 6.49 6.70 14.50
C GLY A 120 5.00 6.52 14.74
N SER A 121 4.57 5.32 15.15
CA SER A 121 3.15 5.01 15.36
C SER A 121 2.47 5.89 16.42
N ASN A 122 3.21 6.30 17.46
CA ASN A 122 2.71 7.20 18.50
C ASN A 122 3.02 8.67 18.18
N VAL A 123 2.43 9.20 17.09
CA VAL A 123 2.62 10.60 16.67
C VAL A 123 2.19 11.61 17.74
N ARG A 124 1.36 11.22 18.70
CA ARG A 124 1.00 12.09 19.83
C ARG A 124 2.20 12.45 20.70
N GLY A 125 3.19 11.56 20.77
CA GLY A 125 4.39 11.68 21.62
C GLY A 125 5.56 12.42 20.96
N ILE A 126 5.41 12.93 19.75
CA ILE A 126 6.49 13.69 19.07
C ILE A 126 7.04 14.82 19.96
N ILE A 127 8.30 15.16 19.78
CA ILE A 127 9.06 16.02 20.69
C ILE A 127 9.52 17.31 20.00
N THR A 128 9.52 17.38 18.66
CA THR A 128 9.77 18.66 17.95
C THR A 128 8.85 19.74 18.49
N GLU A 129 9.39 20.91 18.80
CA GLU A 129 8.66 22.00 19.44
C GLU A 129 8.35 23.12 18.45
N ALA A 130 7.20 23.77 18.65
CA ALA A 130 6.83 25.01 17.99
C ALA A 130 6.38 26.02 19.05
N ARG A 131 7.29 26.89 19.49
CA ARG A 131 7.04 27.89 20.54
C ARG A 131 6.56 29.20 19.93
N TYR A 132 5.41 29.70 20.37
CA TYR A 132 4.90 30.99 19.89
C TYR A 132 5.61 32.15 20.58
N ASP A 133 6.16 33.07 19.79
CA ASP A 133 6.77 34.32 20.23
C ASP A 133 5.83 35.49 19.89
N GLN A 134 5.14 36.00 20.91
CA GLN A 134 4.15 37.07 20.75
C GLN A 134 4.77 38.40 20.31
N SER A 135 6.04 38.67 20.64
CA SER A 135 6.71 39.94 20.33
C SER A 135 6.95 40.12 18.83
N THR A 136 7.23 39.01 18.15
CA THR A 136 7.54 38.94 16.72
C THR A 136 6.38 38.36 15.89
N GLN A 137 5.37 37.78 16.55
CA GLN A 137 4.28 37.03 15.92
C GLN A 137 4.80 35.88 15.06
N GLU A 138 5.77 35.14 15.60
CA GLU A 138 6.44 34.02 14.94
C GLU A 138 6.29 32.73 15.77
N PHE A 139 6.48 31.60 15.11
CA PHE A 139 6.76 30.33 15.77
C PHE A 139 8.26 30.01 15.64
N VAL A 140 8.86 29.56 16.75
CA VAL A 140 10.22 29.03 16.78
C VAL A 140 10.13 27.51 16.74
N ILE A 141 10.54 26.92 15.62
CA ILE A 141 10.58 25.47 15.40
C ILE A 141 11.94 24.92 15.84
N HIS A 142 11.94 23.92 16.73
CA HIS A 142 13.18 23.39 17.29
C HIS A 142 13.15 21.87 17.49
N THR A 143 14.31 21.24 17.26
CA THR A 143 14.62 19.85 17.55
C THR A 143 15.41 19.79 18.87
N PRO A 144 14.76 19.53 20.02
CA PRO A 144 15.41 19.62 21.34
C PRO A 144 16.36 18.45 21.66
N SER A 145 16.26 17.33 20.95
CA SER A 145 17.09 16.14 21.16
C SER A 145 17.21 15.32 19.89
N GLU A 146 18.11 14.32 19.87
CA GLU A 146 18.22 13.39 18.75
C GLU A 146 16.90 12.64 18.47
N ASP A 147 16.15 12.29 19.52
CA ASP A 147 14.86 11.60 19.37
C ASP A 147 13.80 12.45 18.68
N ALA A 148 13.96 13.77 18.69
CA ALA A 148 13.06 14.72 18.03
C ALA A 148 13.40 14.96 16.55
N GLN A 149 14.50 14.41 16.04
CA GLN A 149 14.87 14.56 14.63
C GLN A 149 13.77 13.95 13.75
N LYS A 150 13.26 14.72 12.78
CA LYS A 150 12.29 14.19 11.82
C LYS A 150 12.99 13.19 10.94
N MET A 151 12.46 11.98 10.82
CA MET A 151 13.17 10.85 10.21
C MET A 151 12.27 10.14 9.19
N TYR A 152 12.88 9.58 8.14
CA TYR A 152 12.21 8.93 7.01
C TYR A 152 11.47 9.88 6.06
N ILE A 153 11.75 11.18 6.11
CA ILE A 153 10.98 12.19 5.37
C ILE A 153 11.32 12.09 3.88
N GLY A 154 10.33 11.74 3.05
CA GLY A 154 10.50 11.68 1.60
C GLY A 154 10.75 13.05 0.99
N ASN A 155 11.48 13.09 -0.13
CA ASN A 155 11.87 14.31 -0.84
C ASN A 155 12.75 15.27 -0.01
N ALA A 156 13.49 14.78 0.99
CA ALA A 156 14.24 15.63 1.92
C ALA A 156 15.44 16.35 1.29
N MET A 157 16.02 15.79 0.22
CA MET A 157 17.19 16.38 -0.44
C MET A 157 16.78 17.40 -1.50
N LYS A 158 15.61 17.22 -2.14
CA LYS A 158 15.14 18.08 -3.25
C LYS A 158 13.97 19.00 -2.88
N GLY A 159 13.30 18.80 -1.73
CA GLY A 159 12.13 19.57 -1.32
C GLY A 159 12.47 20.94 -0.73
N ASN A 160 11.62 21.94 -1.03
CA ASN A 160 11.81 23.32 -0.56
C ASN A 160 11.04 23.64 0.73
N ASN A 161 9.90 23.00 0.97
CA ASN A 161 9.04 23.25 2.13
C ASN A 161 8.59 21.93 2.76
N ALA A 162 8.41 21.94 4.08
CA ALA A 162 7.92 20.80 4.84
C ALA A 162 6.65 21.17 5.63
N ALA A 163 5.66 20.28 5.60
CA ALA A 163 4.59 20.23 6.58
C ALA A 163 5.11 19.52 7.85
N VAL A 164 5.56 20.29 8.83
CA VAL A 164 6.19 19.81 10.06
C VAL A 164 5.15 19.69 11.16
N PHE A 165 5.00 18.49 11.71
CA PHE A 165 4.23 18.30 12.94
C PHE A 165 5.13 18.56 14.15
N ALA A 166 4.68 19.43 15.05
CA ALA A 166 5.41 19.79 16.26
C ALA A 166 4.45 20.03 17.44
N GLN A 167 4.93 19.88 18.66
CA GLN A 167 4.23 20.26 19.87
C GLN A 167 4.08 21.78 19.91
N LEU A 168 2.86 22.28 19.76
CA LEU A 168 2.56 23.71 19.87
C LEU A 168 2.65 24.14 21.33
N ILE A 169 3.52 25.10 21.63
CA ILE A 169 3.74 25.63 22.97
C ILE A 169 3.44 27.12 22.98
N ILE A 170 2.55 27.55 23.88
CA ILE A 170 2.12 28.94 24.02
C ILE A 170 2.19 29.28 25.51
N ASN A 171 2.94 30.34 25.86
CA ASN A 171 3.14 30.76 27.26
C ASN A 171 3.59 29.60 28.19
N GLY A 172 4.43 28.70 27.67
CA GLY A 172 4.90 27.51 28.39
C GLY A 172 3.95 26.32 28.40
N GLU A 173 2.70 26.47 27.93
CA GLU A 173 1.71 25.40 27.90
C GLU A 173 1.70 24.65 26.55
N CYS A 174 1.74 23.32 26.61
CA CYS A 174 1.65 22.46 25.44
C CYS A 174 0.20 22.20 25.00
N GLN A 175 -0.13 22.56 23.76
CA GLN A 175 -1.43 22.35 23.12
C GLN A 175 -1.50 21.06 22.29
N GLY A 176 -0.42 20.27 22.27
CA GLY A 176 -0.30 19.03 21.51
C GLY A 176 0.21 19.24 20.08
N PRO A 177 0.29 18.16 19.29
CA PRO A 177 0.76 18.21 17.91
C PRO A 177 -0.09 19.12 17.03
N HIS A 178 0.57 20.02 16.29
CA HIS A 178 0.00 20.85 15.23
C HIS A 178 0.93 20.84 14.02
N CYS A 179 0.40 21.18 12.85
CA CYS A 179 1.15 21.19 11.60
C CYS A 179 1.51 22.62 11.19
N PHE A 180 2.77 22.81 10.80
CA PHE A 180 3.35 24.09 10.39
C PHE A 180 4.01 23.95 9.02
N ILE A 181 3.94 24.97 8.18
CA ILE A 181 4.77 25.02 6.96
C ILE A 181 6.10 25.65 7.30
N VAL A 182 7.16 24.88 7.13
CA VAL A 182 8.53 25.31 7.41
C VAL A 182 9.33 25.33 6.11
N PRO A 183 9.93 26.47 5.74
CA PRO A 183 10.87 26.50 4.62
C PRO A 183 12.12 25.70 4.99
N ILE A 184 12.54 24.84 4.07
CA ILE A 184 13.72 23.97 4.22
C ILE A 184 14.84 24.45 3.30
N ARG A 185 14.49 24.94 2.11
CA ARG A 185 15.41 25.53 1.14
C ARG A 185 14.79 26.76 0.49
N ASP A 186 15.64 27.67 0.03
CA ASP A 186 15.23 28.77 -0.82
C ASP A 186 15.01 28.32 -2.29
N GLN A 187 14.62 29.25 -3.16
CA GLN A 187 14.41 29.00 -4.58
C GLN A 187 15.66 28.59 -5.37
N ASN A 188 16.86 28.84 -4.81
CA ASN A 188 18.13 28.45 -5.39
C ASN A 188 18.64 27.10 -4.83
N GLY A 189 17.88 26.47 -3.93
CA GLY A 189 18.24 25.21 -3.26
C GLY A 189 19.14 25.37 -2.04
N VAL A 190 19.44 26.61 -1.62
CA VAL A 190 20.25 26.91 -0.43
C VAL A 190 19.45 26.55 0.82
N MET A 191 20.08 25.89 1.79
CA MET A 191 19.44 25.52 3.05
C MET A 191 18.90 26.75 3.78
N TRP A 192 17.66 26.65 4.27
CA TRP A 192 17.08 27.69 5.10
C TRP A 192 17.87 27.83 6.42
N PRO A 193 18.11 29.04 6.93
CA PRO A 193 18.87 29.24 8.16
C PRO A 193 18.31 28.41 9.34
N GLY A 194 19.21 27.71 10.04
CA GLY A 194 18.85 26.84 11.15
C GLY A 194 18.28 25.48 10.76
N VAL A 195 18.12 25.17 9.46
CA VAL A 195 17.67 23.85 9.00
C VAL A 195 18.86 23.00 8.56
N THR A 196 18.89 21.74 8.97
CA THR A 196 19.83 20.73 8.46
C THR A 196 19.06 19.57 7.85
N THR A 197 19.54 19.06 6.71
CA THR A 197 19.02 17.87 6.04
C THR A 197 20.12 16.82 5.93
N ILE A 198 19.79 15.55 6.21
CA ILE A 198 20.74 14.43 6.09
C ILE A 198 20.10 13.33 5.24
N ASP A 199 20.79 12.89 4.19
CA ASP A 199 20.34 11.79 3.32
C ASP A 199 20.51 10.44 4.03
N MET A 200 19.46 9.63 4.08
CA MET A 200 19.52 8.28 4.66
C MET A 200 20.02 7.22 3.67
N LYS A 201 20.33 7.61 2.42
CA LYS A 201 20.93 6.78 1.38
C LYS A 201 20.09 5.53 1.05
N HIS A 202 20.71 4.36 1.10
CA HIS A 202 20.11 3.10 0.65
C HIS A 202 19.10 2.56 1.64
N LYS A 203 18.00 2.04 1.09
CA LYS A 203 16.94 1.31 1.78
C LYS A 203 16.75 -0.04 1.12
N GLU A 204 15.93 -0.90 1.73
CA GLU A 204 15.49 -2.15 1.13
C GLU A 204 14.90 -1.93 -0.27
N GLY A 205 13.99 -0.96 -0.43
CA GLY A 205 13.44 -0.54 -1.71
C GLY A 205 13.08 0.94 -1.72
N LEU A 206 12.33 1.39 -2.73
CA LEU A 206 11.97 2.79 -2.97
C LEU A 206 13.20 3.72 -3.01
N ASN A 207 14.29 3.22 -3.58
CA ASN A 207 15.55 3.97 -3.65
C ASN A 207 15.47 5.20 -4.58
N GLY A 208 14.41 5.33 -5.40
CA GLY A 208 14.10 6.55 -6.14
C GLY A 208 13.56 7.71 -5.28
N VAL A 209 13.17 7.43 -4.02
CA VAL A 209 12.76 8.43 -3.02
C VAL A 209 13.94 8.74 -2.10
N ASP A 210 14.28 10.01 -1.99
CA ASP A 210 15.34 10.56 -1.15
C ASP A 210 14.83 10.81 0.28
N ASN A 211 14.67 9.73 1.05
CA ASN A 211 14.32 9.83 2.46
C ASN A 211 15.47 10.46 3.26
N GLY A 212 15.14 11.41 4.12
CA GLY A 212 16.12 12.10 4.93
C GLY A 212 15.68 12.41 6.35
N ILE A 213 16.63 12.96 7.08
CA ILE A 213 16.46 13.49 8.43
C ILE A 213 16.39 15.02 8.35
N LEU A 214 15.42 15.63 9.02
CA LEU A 214 15.35 17.09 9.20
C LEU A 214 15.63 17.46 10.66
N ILE A 215 16.49 18.46 10.86
CA ILE A 215 16.87 19.00 12.16
C ILE A 215 16.65 20.51 12.13
N PHE A 216 15.97 21.04 13.14
CA PHE A 216 15.62 22.46 13.26
C PHE A 216 16.33 23.09 14.47
N ASN A 217 17.16 24.08 14.22
CA ASN A 217 17.80 24.91 15.24
C ASN A 217 17.13 26.28 15.28
N ASN A 218 16.12 26.42 16.15
CA ASN A 218 15.39 27.66 16.40
C ASN A 218 14.92 28.39 15.13
N VAL A 219 14.33 27.64 14.20
CA VAL A 219 13.87 28.15 12.91
C VAL A 219 12.62 28.99 13.10
N ARG A 220 12.69 30.28 12.76
CA ARG A 220 11.57 31.21 12.87
C ARG A 220 10.70 31.18 11.63
N ILE A 221 9.39 31.06 11.83
CA ILE A 221 8.38 31.12 10.78
C ILE A 221 7.24 32.06 11.19
N PRO A 222 6.59 32.76 10.25
CA PRO A 222 5.42 33.60 10.56
C PRO A 222 4.29 32.80 11.22
N ARG A 223 3.48 33.45 12.06
CA ARG A 223 2.28 32.85 12.68
C ARG A 223 1.32 32.24 11.64
N GLU A 224 1.24 32.83 10.46
CA GLU A 224 0.37 32.41 9.37
C GLU A 224 0.75 31.03 8.79
N ASN A 225 1.96 30.54 9.08
CA ASN A 225 2.41 29.21 8.65
C ASN A 225 1.77 28.06 9.46
N LEU A 226 1.01 28.35 10.52
CA LEU A 226 0.22 27.36 11.26
C LEU A 226 -1.03 26.93 10.46
N LEU A 227 -1.22 25.62 10.30
CA LEU A 227 -2.42 25.05 9.70
C LEU A 227 -3.62 25.10 10.66
N ARG A 228 -4.35 26.21 10.58
CA ARG A 228 -5.28 26.64 11.63
C ARG A 228 -6.66 25.97 11.68
N LYS A 229 -6.96 24.98 10.83
CA LYS A 229 -8.31 24.35 10.77
C LYS A 229 -8.73 23.72 12.10
N PHE A 230 -7.79 23.07 12.78
CA PHE A 230 -8.07 22.33 14.01
C PHE A 230 -7.64 23.07 15.27
N GLY A 231 -6.85 24.14 15.13
CA GLY A 231 -6.36 24.94 16.24
C GLY A 231 -5.64 26.16 15.69
N SER A 232 -5.94 27.33 16.22
CA SER A 232 -5.42 28.62 15.78
C SER A 232 -4.82 29.38 16.96
N VAL A 233 -3.86 30.26 16.65
CA VAL A 233 -3.25 31.20 17.59
C VAL A 233 -3.46 32.60 17.06
N SER A 234 -4.04 33.48 17.88
CA SER A 234 -4.19 34.90 17.55
C SER A 234 -2.86 35.65 17.73
N ALA A 235 -2.76 36.88 17.21
CA ALA A 235 -1.55 37.69 17.30
C ALA A 235 -1.12 37.93 18.78
N ASP A 236 -2.08 38.10 19.67
CA ASP A 236 -1.91 38.26 21.12
C ASP A 236 -1.68 36.94 21.89
N GLY A 237 -1.53 35.81 21.19
CA GLY A 237 -1.17 34.53 21.80
C GLY A 237 -2.33 33.74 22.40
N LEU A 238 -3.58 34.07 22.06
CA LEU A 238 -4.73 33.28 22.50
C LEU A 238 -4.91 32.06 21.59
N TYR A 239 -4.95 30.88 22.21
CA TYR A 239 -5.26 29.62 21.52
C TYR A 239 -6.77 29.42 21.39
N SER A 240 -7.22 28.99 20.22
CA SER A 240 -8.61 28.61 19.96
C SER A 240 -8.69 27.35 19.10
N SER A 241 -9.71 26.53 19.32
CA SER A 241 -9.93 25.30 18.55
C SER A 241 -11.44 25.00 18.44
N PRO A 242 -11.94 24.61 17.27
CA PRO A 242 -13.32 24.13 17.13
C PRO A 242 -13.54 22.77 17.83
N ILE A 243 -12.46 22.04 18.12
CA ILE A 243 -12.50 20.75 18.83
C ILE A 243 -11.84 20.92 20.19
N LEU A 244 -12.65 21.00 21.25
CA LEU A 244 -12.18 21.27 22.61
C LEU A 244 -11.27 20.16 23.17
N ASN A 245 -11.66 18.89 22.97
CA ASN A 245 -10.88 17.77 23.47
C ASN A 245 -9.60 17.56 22.65
N LYS A 246 -8.43 17.65 23.29
CA LYS A 246 -7.11 17.49 22.63
C LYS A 246 -6.96 16.16 21.89
N SER A 247 -7.44 15.05 22.48
CA SER A 247 -7.38 13.72 21.85
C SER A 247 -8.28 13.62 20.62
N SER A 248 -9.51 14.16 20.70
CA SER A 248 -10.42 14.19 19.55
C SER A 248 -9.86 15.05 18.42
N ARG A 249 -9.25 16.20 18.74
CA ARG A 249 -8.60 17.08 17.76
C ARG A 249 -7.45 16.37 17.04
N PHE A 250 -6.60 15.67 17.78
CA PHE A 250 -5.50 14.91 17.21
C PHE A 250 -6.00 13.78 16.29
N ASN A 251 -7.01 13.02 16.72
CA ASN A 251 -7.62 11.98 15.89
C ASN A 251 -8.25 12.55 14.60
N ALA A 252 -8.82 13.76 14.70
CA ALA A 252 -9.31 14.51 13.55
C ALA A 252 -8.17 14.83 12.56
N MET A 253 -7.03 15.34 13.03
CA MET A 253 -5.85 15.57 12.18
C MET A 253 -5.37 14.29 11.49
N LEU A 254 -5.31 13.16 12.20
CA LEU A 254 -4.91 11.88 11.63
C LEU A 254 -5.89 11.32 10.58
N ALA A 255 -7.16 11.71 10.63
CA ALA A 255 -8.13 11.29 9.61
C ALA A 255 -7.81 11.90 8.23
N ALA A 256 -6.99 12.96 8.15
CA ALA A 256 -6.50 13.50 6.89
C ALA A 256 -5.61 12.52 6.11
N LEU A 257 -5.10 11.45 6.76
CA LEU A 257 -4.34 10.36 6.15
C LEU A 257 -5.22 9.26 5.53
N THR A 258 -6.54 9.38 5.65
CA THR A 258 -7.48 8.40 5.09
C THR A 258 -7.35 8.24 3.56
N PRO A 259 -7.28 9.31 2.75
CA PRO A 259 -7.03 9.19 1.30
C PRO A 259 -5.73 8.43 0.98
N THR A 260 -4.63 8.75 1.67
CA THR A 260 -3.32 8.17 1.39
C THR A 260 -3.28 6.69 1.74
N ARG A 261 -3.94 6.26 2.83
CA ARG A 261 -4.11 4.84 3.18
C ARG A 261 -4.88 4.04 2.11
N LEU A 262 -5.92 4.62 1.52
CA LEU A 262 -6.64 3.98 0.41
C LEU A 262 -5.76 3.89 -0.84
N CYS A 263 -4.99 4.94 -1.11
CA CYS A 263 -3.99 4.95 -2.17
C CYS A 263 -2.98 3.81 -2.01
N LEU A 264 -2.46 3.55 -0.80
CA LEU A 264 -1.56 2.41 -0.55
C LEU A 264 -2.18 1.06 -0.90
N ALA A 265 -3.46 0.85 -0.60
CA ALA A 265 -4.14 -0.38 -1.00
C ALA A 265 -4.14 -0.55 -2.54
N VAL A 266 -4.26 0.54 -3.30
CA VAL A 266 -4.15 0.52 -4.76
C VAL A 266 -2.71 0.31 -5.23
N GLN A 267 -1.71 0.90 -4.58
CA GLN A 267 -0.29 0.68 -4.91
C GLN A 267 0.13 -0.77 -4.72
N THR A 268 -0.29 -1.42 -3.62
CA THR A 268 -0.03 -2.85 -3.39
C THR A 268 -0.65 -3.71 -4.49
N MET A 269 -1.85 -3.34 -4.97
CA MET A 269 -2.55 -4.06 -6.02
C MET A 269 -1.82 -4.00 -7.35
N ALA A 270 -1.21 -2.86 -7.70
CA ALA A 270 -0.34 -2.75 -8.87
C ALA A 270 0.83 -3.75 -8.80
N ALA A 271 1.52 -3.81 -7.64
CA ALA A 271 2.63 -4.74 -7.42
C ALA A 271 2.18 -6.21 -7.50
N MET A 272 1.07 -6.57 -6.84
CA MET A 272 0.50 -7.92 -6.91
C MET A 272 0.15 -8.34 -8.34
N LYS A 273 -0.57 -7.48 -9.09
CA LYS A 273 -0.96 -7.76 -10.47
C LYS A 273 0.25 -8.04 -11.35
N LEU A 274 1.32 -7.26 -11.20
CA LEU A 274 2.58 -7.48 -11.90
C LEU A 274 3.27 -8.79 -11.54
N GLY A 275 3.42 -9.08 -10.25
CA GLY A 275 4.00 -10.35 -9.79
C GLY A 275 3.22 -11.56 -10.32
N LEU A 276 1.89 -11.48 -10.29
CA LEU A 276 0.99 -12.51 -10.81
C LEU A 276 1.08 -12.65 -12.32
N ILE A 277 1.13 -11.56 -13.09
CA ILE A 277 1.35 -11.63 -14.55
C ILE A 277 2.62 -12.41 -14.85
N ILE A 278 3.73 -12.05 -14.19
CA ILE A 278 5.03 -12.68 -14.43
C ILE A 278 4.99 -14.16 -14.06
N ALA A 279 4.50 -14.49 -12.86
CA ALA A 279 4.46 -15.85 -12.37
C ALA A 279 3.50 -16.74 -13.18
N VAL A 280 2.30 -16.25 -13.53
CA VAL A 280 1.31 -17.02 -14.30
C VAL A 280 1.80 -17.27 -15.73
N ARG A 281 2.32 -16.24 -16.42
CA ARG A 281 2.84 -16.41 -17.79
C ARG A 281 4.05 -17.36 -17.82
N TYR A 282 4.98 -17.21 -16.89
CA TYR A 282 6.11 -18.11 -16.77
C TYR A 282 5.66 -19.55 -16.46
N SER A 283 4.68 -19.72 -15.58
CA SER A 283 4.16 -21.05 -15.22
C SER A 283 3.54 -21.82 -16.40
N HIS A 284 3.00 -21.10 -17.38
CA HIS A 284 2.42 -21.65 -18.60
C HIS A 284 3.45 -21.88 -19.73
N SER A 285 4.69 -21.43 -19.53
CA SER A 285 5.76 -21.48 -20.54
C SER A 285 6.87 -22.43 -20.10
N ARG A 286 7.26 -22.39 -18.83
CA ARG A 286 8.29 -23.26 -18.26
C ARG A 286 7.79 -24.68 -18.12
N ARG A 287 8.61 -25.63 -18.57
CA ARG A 287 8.41 -27.08 -18.38
C ARG A 287 9.41 -27.61 -17.35
N GLN A 288 8.97 -28.58 -16.55
CA GLN A 288 9.82 -29.31 -15.61
C GLN A 288 9.08 -30.55 -15.08
N PHE A 289 9.76 -31.69 -15.03
CA PHE A 289 9.21 -32.99 -14.62
C PHE A 289 8.03 -33.47 -15.48
N GLY A 290 7.51 -34.66 -15.19
CA GLY A 290 6.38 -35.22 -15.92
C GLY A 290 6.31 -36.74 -15.77
N PRO A 291 5.34 -37.39 -16.44
CA PRO A 291 5.35 -38.83 -16.63
C PRO A 291 6.67 -39.28 -17.25
N LYS A 292 7.14 -40.47 -16.89
CA LYS A 292 8.31 -41.08 -17.54
C LYS A 292 8.01 -41.27 -19.03
N ASP A 293 9.04 -41.12 -19.85
CA ASP A 293 8.99 -41.34 -21.31
C ASP A 293 8.03 -40.39 -22.05
N GLN A 294 7.71 -39.23 -21.47
CA GLN A 294 6.97 -38.14 -22.10
C GLN A 294 7.73 -36.82 -21.97
N ASP A 295 7.40 -35.84 -22.83
CA ASP A 295 7.91 -34.48 -22.68
C ASP A 295 7.55 -33.91 -21.31
N GLU A 296 8.45 -33.06 -20.78
CA GLU A 296 8.19 -32.36 -19.54
C GLU A 296 6.89 -31.55 -19.61
N VAL A 297 6.11 -31.59 -18.54
CA VAL A 297 4.87 -30.85 -18.43
C VAL A 297 5.14 -29.40 -18.05
N LYS A 298 4.24 -28.49 -18.46
CA LYS A 298 4.27 -27.10 -18.00
C LYS A 298 4.15 -27.07 -16.47
N ILE A 299 4.88 -26.20 -15.79
CA ILE A 299 4.88 -26.22 -14.32
C ILE A 299 3.52 -25.87 -13.71
N ILE A 300 2.64 -25.17 -14.44
CA ILE A 300 1.24 -24.94 -14.04
C ILE A 300 0.39 -26.24 -13.97
N GLU A 301 0.84 -27.33 -14.60
CA GLU A 301 0.20 -28.64 -14.48
C GLU A 301 0.38 -29.27 -13.09
N HIS A 302 1.41 -28.86 -12.35
CA HIS A 302 1.62 -29.32 -10.99
C HIS A 302 0.62 -28.64 -10.06
N GLN A 303 -0.16 -29.45 -9.31
CA GLN A 303 -1.20 -28.94 -8.40
C GLN A 303 -0.67 -27.91 -7.41
N THR A 304 0.57 -28.08 -6.93
CA THR A 304 1.22 -27.14 -6.01
C THR A 304 1.42 -25.76 -6.62
N GLN A 305 1.61 -25.65 -7.94
CA GLN A 305 1.80 -24.37 -8.62
C GLN A 305 0.50 -23.55 -8.63
N SER A 306 -0.61 -24.16 -9.05
CA SER A 306 -1.91 -23.48 -9.09
C SER A 306 -2.46 -23.21 -7.68
N LEU A 307 -2.21 -24.09 -6.70
CA LEU A 307 -2.62 -23.86 -5.32
C LEU A 307 -1.97 -22.63 -4.68
N ARG A 308 -0.76 -22.28 -5.09
CA ARG A 308 -0.05 -21.10 -4.59
C ARG A 308 -0.48 -19.82 -5.29
N LEU A 309 -0.60 -19.84 -6.62
CA LEU A 309 -0.87 -18.63 -7.40
C LEU A 309 -2.35 -18.25 -7.49
N MET A 310 -3.26 -19.22 -7.65
CA MET A 310 -4.66 -18.91 -7.97
C MET A 310 -5.43 -18.22 -6.83
N PRO A 311 -5.22 -18.56 -5.54
CA PRO A 311 -5.85 -17.83 -4.45
C PRO A 311 -5.43 -16.35 -4.40
N HIS A 312 -4.15 -16.04 -4.66
CA HIS A 312 -3.66 -14.66 -4.73
C HIS A 312 -4.28 -13.89 -5.90
N LEU A 313 -4.45 -14.53 -7.06
CA LEU A 313 -5.15 -13.92 -8.19
C LEU A 313 -6.62 -13.61 -7.86
N ALA A 314 -7.30 -14.52 -7.16
CA ALA A 314 -8.65 -14.30 -6.68
C ALA A 314 -8.73 -13.15 -5.65
N ALA A 315 -7.75 -13.04 -4.75
CA ALA A 315 -7.66 -11.95 -3.78
C ALA A 315 -7.39 -10.59 -4.45
N ALA A 316 -6.52 -10.54 -5.47
CA ALA A 316 -6.26 -9.31 -6.24
C ALA A 316 -7.52 -8.79 -6.96
N LEU A 317 -8.36 -9.70 -7.48
CA LEU A 317 -9.67 -9.34 -8.04
C LEU A 317 -10.63 -8.83 -6.96
N ALA A 318 -10.74 -9.52 -5.82
CA ALA A 318 -11.58 -9.08 -4.70
C ALA A 318 -11.19 -7.67 -4.21
N LEU A 319 -9.89 -7.42 -4.07
CA LEU A 319 -9.34 -6.13 -3.69
C LEU A 319 -9.62 -5.05 -4.75
N THR A 320 -9.57 -5.38 -6.04
CA THR A 320 -9.92 -4.45 -7.14
C THR A 320 -11.34 -3.89 -6.97
N PHE A 321 -12.32 -4.75 -6.71
CA PHE A 321 -13.70 -4.32 -6.53
C PHE A 321 -13.92 -3.59 -5.19
N THR A 322 -13.24 -4.04 -4.14
CA THR A 322 -13.42 -3.46 -2.80
C THR A 322 -12.78 -2.07 -2.66
N THR A 323 -11.60 -1.84 -3.25
CA THR A 323 -10.98 -0.51 -3.26
C THR A 323 -11.78 0.48 -4.10
N ARG A 324 -12.33 0.04 -5.24
CA ARG A 324 -13.25 0.86 -6.06
C ARG A 324 -14.51 1.26 -5.30
N TYR A 325 -15.17 0.31 -4.65
CA TYR A 325 -16.32 0.58 -3.78
C TYR A 325 -15.98 1.61 -2.70
N THR A 326 -14.83 1.43 -2.04
CA THR A 326 -14.38 2.32 -0.97
C THR A 326 -14.04 3.72 -1.48
N ALA A 327 -13.48 3.84 -2.69
CA ALA A 327 -13.25 5.11 -3.36
C ALA A 327 -14.58 5.83 -3.66
N GLY A 328 -15.60 5.11 -4.12
CA GLY A 328 -16.95 5.65 -4.33
C GLY A 328 -17.56 6.20 -3.03
N LEU A 329 -17.48 5.45 -1.93
CA LEU A 329 -17.93 5.94 -0.61
C LEU A 329 -17.22 7.23 -0.18
N MET A 330 -15.93 7.32 -0.50
CA MET A 330 -15.13 8.49 -0.17
C MET A 330 -15.50 9.69 -1.03
N ASP A 331 -15.68 9.51 -2.34
CA ASP A 331 -16.17 10.55 -3.24
C ASP A 331 -17.57 11.02 -2.85
N ASP A 332 -18.49 10.12 -2.52
CA ASP A 332 -19.83 10.47 -2.04
C ASP A 332 -19.79 11.31 -0.76
N ALA A 333 -18.97 10.91 0.22
CA ALA A 333 -18.80 11.66 1.46
C ALA A 333 -18.26 13.08 1.20
N LEU A 334 -17.24 13.18 0.34
CA LEU A 334 -16.63 14.47 -0.03
C LEU A 334 -17.59 15.37 -0.82
N CYS A 335 -18.33 14.81 -1.79
CA CYS A 335 -19.31 15.54 -2.59
C CYS A 335 -20.49 16.05 -1.75
N GLN A 336 -20.90 15.29 -0.74
CA GLN A 336 -21.95 15.68 0.21
C GLN A 336 -21.46 16.70 1.26
N GLY A 337 -20.17 17.06 1.26
CA GLY A 337 -19.59 17.96 2.24
C GLY A 337 -19.49 17.35 3.64
N GLN A 338 -19.47 16.01 3.75
CA GLN A 338 -19.23 15.33 5.03
C GLN A 338 -17.73 15.38 5.35
N ASP A 339 -17.39 15.72 6.59
CA ASP A 339 -16.00 15.59 7.05
C ASP A 339 -15.63 14.12 7.14
N LEU A 340 -14.54 13.70 6.48
CA LEU A 340 -13.99 12.36 6.59
C LEU A 340 -13.75 11.98 8.05
N GLN A 341 -13.43 12.95 8.92
CA GLN A 341 -13.28 12.76 10.37
C GLN A 341 -14.52 12.20 11.05
N SER A 342 -15.69 12.61 10.56
CA SER A 342 -16.99 12.18 11.09
C SER A 342 -17.38 10.78 10.60
N ASN A 343 -16.84 10.35 9.46
CA ASN A 343 -17.11 9.03 8.89
C ASN A 343 -16.14 7.95 9.42
N ARG A 344 -16.32 7.58 10.69
CA ARG A 344 -15.51 6.56 11.38
C ARG A 344 -15.56 5.19 10.71
N ALA A 345 -16.70 4.82 10.13
CA ALA A 345 -16.87 3.54 9.44
C ALA A 345 -16.00 3.45 8.18
N LEU A 346 -15.96 4.53 7.38
CA LEU A 346 -15.08 4.63 6.21
C LEU A 346 -13.60 4.58 6.62
N GLN A 347 -13.21 5.30 7.68
CA GLN A 347 -11.83 5.25 8.21
C GLN A 347 -11.44 3.83 8.63
N ALA A 348 -12.33 3.13 9.33
CA ALA A 348 -12.11 1.74 9.76
C ALA A 348 -11.96 0.81 8.56
N LEU A 349 -12.84 0.91 7.57
CA LEU A 349 -12.76 0.12 6.34
C LEU A 349 -11.42 0.34 5.62
N ILE A 350 -11.02 1.60 5.41
CA ILE A 350 -9.75 1.93 4.74
C ILE A 350 -8.54 1.45 5.55
N ALA A 351 -8.54 1.60 6.88
CA ALA A 351 -7.47 1.10 7.73
C ALA A 351 -7.30 -0.42 7.61
N GLY A 352 -8.43 -1.16 7.63
CA GLY A 352 -8.40 -2.61 7.47
C GLY A 352 -8.02 -3.05 6.06
N LEU A 353 -8.47 -2.35 5.01
CA LEU A 353 -8.05 -2.62 3.64
C LEU A 353 -6.56 -2.38 3.44
N LYS A 354 -6.01 -1.30 3.99
CA LYS A 354 -4.57 -1.05 3.99
C LYS A 354 -3.82 -2.22 4.64
N ALA A 355 -4.27 -2.68 5.81
CA ALA A 355 -3.60 -3.78 6.51
C ALA A 355 -3.68 -5.10 5.73
N TYR A 356 -4.88 -5.49 5.26
CA TYR A 356 -5.08 -6.73 4.53
C TYR A 356 -4.34 -6.75 3.19
N SER A 357 -4.52 -5.71 2.37
CA SER A 357 -3.92 -5.65 1.02
C SER A 357 -2.38 -5.65 1.06
N THR A 358 -1.77 -4.98 2.03
CA THR A 358 -0.30 -4.94 2.17
C THR A 358 0.29 -6.28 2.61
N TRP A 359 -0.34 -6.99 3.57
CA TRP A 359 0.09 -8.35 3.93
C TRP A 359 -0.16 -9.36 2.81
N GLU A 360 -1.29 -9.27 2.12
CA GLU A 360 -1.58 -10.10 0.96
C GLU A 360 -0.56 -9.88 -0.15
N ASN A 361 -0.12 -8.65 -0.38
CA ASN A 361 0.94 -8.33 -1.34
C ASN A 361 2.29 -8.98 -0.99
N VAL A 362 2.71 -8.91 0.28
CA VAL A 362 3.96 -9.57 0.73
C VAL A 362 3.90 -11.08 0.48
N ALA A 363 2.78 -11.72 0.85
CA ALA A 363 2.57 -13.15 0.63
C ALA A 363 2.54 -13.50 -0.86
N CYS A 364 1.76 -12.76 -1.64
CA CYS A 364 1.59 -12.95 -3.08
C CYS A 364 2.92 -12.85 -3.82
N LEU A 365 3.71 -11.79 -3.58
CA LEU A 365 4.98 -11.61 -4.26
C LEU A 365 6.03 -12.64 -3.84
N GLN A 366 5.99 -13.10 -2.58
CA GLN A 366 6.84 -14.20 -2.13
C GLN A 366 6.51 -15.50 -2.89
N ASP A 367 5.22 -15.83 -3.00
CA ASP A 367 4.78 -17.01 -3.73
C ASP A 367 5.07 -16.88 -5.24
N CYS A 368 4.89 -15.70 -5.83
CA CYS A 368 5.27 -15.44 -7.23
C CYS A 368 6.77 -15.69 -7.45
N ARG A 369 7.64 -15.22 -6.54
CA ARG A 369 9.09 -15.41 -6.60
C ARG A 369 9.47 -16.89 -6.49
N GLU A 370 8.86 -17.62 -5.56
CA GLU A 370 9.12 -19.04 -5.37
C GLU A 370 8.58 -19.91 -6.51
N CYS A 371 7.40 -19.59 -7.02
CA CYS A 371 6.76 -20.29 -8.15
C CYS A 371 7.49 -20.05 -9.48
N THR A 372 8.34 -19.02 -9.58
CA THR A 372 9.20 -18.75 -10.74
C THR A 372 10.62 -19.33 -10.58
N GLY A 373 10.88 -20.08 -9.49
CA GLY A 373 12.11 -20.83 -9.28
C GLY A 373 13.36 -19.93 -9.18
N GLY A 374 14.47 -20.39 -9.78
CA GLY A 374 15.72 -19.63 -9.83
C GLY A 374 15.59 -18.34 -10.64
N MET A 375 14.84 -18.37 -11.76
CA MET A 375 14.63 -17.17 -12.57
C MET A 375 13.90 -16.06 -11.81
N GLY A 376 12.98 -16.40 -10.91
CA GLY A 376 12.30 -15.46 -10.03
C GLY A 376 13.21 -14.72 -9.05
N PHE A 377 14.42 -15.21 -8.81
CA PHE A 377 15.41 -14.57 -7.94
C PHE A 377 16.18 -13.45 -8.68
N MET A 378 16.23 -13.50 -10.01
CA MET A 378 17.04 -12.60 -10.81
C MET A 378 16.37 -11.22 -10.99
N MET A 379 17.17 -10.15 -10.87
CA MET A 379 16.67 -8.77 -10.87
C MET A 379 16.01 -8.35 -12.18
N GLU A 380 16.49 -8.87 -13.31
CA GLU A 380 15.91 -8.60 -14.63
C GLU A 380 14.46 -9.09 -14.79
N ASN A 381 14.00 -9.99 -13.91
CA ASN A 381 12.63 -10.52 -13.92
C ASN A 381 11.68 -9.74 -12.98
N ARG A 382 12.13 -8.60 -12.45
CA ARG A 382 11.34 -7.57 -11.74
C ARG A 382 10.69 -7.95 -10.41
N ILE A 383 10.37 -9.22 -10.16
CA ILE A 383 9.76 -9.68 -8.91
C ILE A 383 10.59 -9.26 -7.68
N PRO A 384 11.94 -9.40 -7.65
CA PRO A 384 12.73 -8.94 -6.51
C PRO A 384 12.57 -7.44 -6.23
N SER A 385 12.62 -6.60 -7.26
CA SER A 385 12.41 -5.15 -7.13
C SER A 385 11.02 -4.82 -6.59
N LEU A 386 9.97 -5.50 -7.08
CA LEU A 386 8.60 -5.30 -6.59
C LEU A 386 8.47 -5.65 -5.10
N LYS A 387 9.11 -6.73 -4.66
CA LYS A 387 9.14 -7.11 -3.24
C LYS A 387 9.80 -6.02 -2.41
N CYS A 388 11.02 -5.62 -2.78
CA CYS A 388 11.76 -4.58 -2.08
C CYS A 388 11.00 -3.25 -2.00
N ASP A 389 10.40 -2.81 -3.12
CA ASP A 389 9.73 -1.51 -3.20
C ASP A 389 8.38 -1.47 -2.47
N SER A 390 7.71 -2.61 -2.28
CA SER A 390 6.39 -2.66 -1.65
C SER A 390 6.39 -3.18 -0.20
N ASP A 391 7.50 -3.73 0.29
CA ASP A 391 7.56 -4.31 1.64
C ASP A 391 7.22 -3.29 2.74
N VAL A 392 7.77 -2.08 2.62
CA VAL A 392 7.54 -0.98 3.57
C VAL A 392 6.06 -0.59 3.73
N PHE A 393 5.19 -1.00 2.81
CA PHE A 393 3.78 -0.63 2.83
C PHE A 393 3.03 -1.20 4.05
N VAL A 394 3.53 -2.29 4.65
CA VAL A 394 2.98 -2.83 5.91
C VAL A 394 3.22 -1.90 7.10
N THR A 395 4.13 -0.92 6.97
CA THR A 395 4.62 -0.07 8.06
C THR A 395 4.15 1.38 7.96
N PHE A 396 4.34 2.05 6.82
CA PHE A 396 4.02 3.48 6.71
C PHE A 396 2.50 3.75 6.69
N GLU A 397 2.11 5.02 6.92
CA GLU A 397 0.71 5.46 7.09
C GLU A 397 -0.06 4.76 8.23
N GLY A 398 0.67 4.05 9.09
CA GLY A 398 0.16 3.33 10.24
C GLY A 398 0.50 1.84 10.14
N ASP A 399 1.23 1.33 11.13
CA ASP A 399 1.52 -0.09 11.28
C ASP A 399 0.25 -0.95 11.18
N ASN A 400 0.33 -2.08 10.49
CA ASN A 400 -0.83 -2.92 10.22
C ASN A 400 -1.52 -3.41 11.51
N MET A 401 -0.78 -3.76 12.57
CA MET A 401 -1.39 -4.19 13.85
C MET A 401 -2.10 -3.04 14.55
N VAL A 402 -1.59 -1.81 14.44
CA VAL A 402 -2.27 -0.61 14.91
C VAL A 402 -3.53 -0.33 14.08
N MET A 403 -3.48 -0.49 12.76
CA MET A 403 -4.64 -0.31 11.88
C MET A 403 -5.77 -1.30 12.18
N LEU A 404 -5.47 -2.57 12.46
CA LEU A 404 -6.49 -3.53 12.89
C LEU A 404 -7.19 -3.11 14.19
N GLN A 405 -6.48 -2.45 15.11
CA GLN A 405 -7.10 -1.92 16.32
C GLN A 405 -8.06 -0.75 16.02
N VAL A 406 -7.77 0.08 15.02
CA VAL A 406 -8.70 1.14 14.55
C VAL A 406 -10.01 0.51 14.07
N VAL A 407 -9.92 -0.57 13.29
CA VAL A 407 -11.09 -1.33 12.81
C VAL A 407 -11.97 -1.77 13.99
N VAL A 408 -11.38 -2.50 14.95
CA VAL A 408 -12.17 -3.08 16.05
C VAL A 408 -12.74 -2.04 16.98
N ARG A 409 -12.04 -0.93 17.24
CA ARG A 409 -12.57 0.16 18.06
C ARG A 409 -13.87 0.70 17.48
N GLU A 410 -13.94 0.85 16.16
CA GLU A 410 -15.16 1.27 15.49
C GLU A 410 -16.23 0.17 15.54
N LEU A 411 -15.88 -1.09 15.26
CA LEU A 411 -16.83 -2.21 15.34
C LEU A 411 -17.46 -2.37 16.73
N LEU A 412 -16.69 -2.19 17.81
CA LEU A 412 -17.21 -2.24 19.18
C LEU A 412 -18.06 -1.02 19.51
N THR A 413 -17.73 0.15 18.97
CA THR A 413 -18.53 1.37 19.11
C THR A 413 -19.89 1.20 18.45
N GLN A 414 -19.94 0.68 17.23
CA GLN A 414 -21.19 0.36 16.52
C GLN A 414 -21.99 -0.70 17.27
N TYR A 415 -21.34 -1.77 17.74
CA TYR A 415 -21.98 -2.81 18.54
C TYR A 415 -22.66 -2.24 19.79
N THR A 416 -21.96 -1.36 20.52
CA THR A 416 -22.50 -0.71 21.72
C THR A 416 -23.70 0.17 21.40
N LYS A 417 -23.65 0.95 20.31
CA LYS A 417 -24.79 1.77 19.85
C LYS A 417 -26.01 0.92 19.50
N GLN A 418 -25.81 -0.23 18.85
CA GLN A 418 -26.88 -1.16 18.48
C GLN A 418 -27.52 -1.85 19.70
N MET A 419 -26.78 -2.06 20.79
CA MET A 419 -27.29 -2.73 21.99
C MET A 419 -28.00 -1.79 22.98
N GLY A 420 -27.92 -0.47 22.79
CA GLY A 420 -28.45 0.53 23.74
C GLY A 420 -27.71 0.57 25.09
N ASN A 421 -28.05 1.52 25.97
CA ASN A 421 -27.36 1.77 27.26
C ASN A 421 -27.37 0.60 28.27
N ASN A 422 -27.96 -0.55 27.96
CA ASN A 422 -27.96 -1.73 28.82
C ASN A 422 -27.10 -2.85 28.22
N LEU A 423 -25.78 -2.63 28.21
CA LEU A 423 -24.76 -3.61 27.81
C LEU A 423 -24.96 -4.96 28.53
N VAL A 424 -25.41 -4.92 29.78
CA VAL A 424 -25.69 -6.09 30.63
C VAL A 424 -26.87 -6.93 30.10
N MET A 425 -28.00 -6.30 29.74
CA MET A 425 -29.14 -7.02 29.16
C MET A 425 -28.85 -7.50 27.74
N GLY A 426 -28.05 -6.76 26.97
CA GLY A 426 -27.55 -7.19 25.67
C GLY A 426 -26.66 -8.45 25.76
N LEU A 427 -25.75 -8.49 26.73
CA LEU A 427 -24.88 -9.64 26.99
C LEU A 427 -25.65 -10.86 27.52
N ILE A 428 -26.65 -10.67 28.40
CA ILE A 428 -27.50 -11.76 28.94
C ILE A 428 -28.46 -12.31 27.88
N ARG A 429 -29.12 -11.45 27.10
CA ARG A 429 -29.95 -11.86 25.96
C ARG A 429 -29.11 -12.58 24.90
N ASN A 430 -27.86 -12.17 24.72
CA ASN A 430 -26.95 -12.82 23.79
C ASN A 430 -26.35 -14.12 24.32
N TRP A 431 -26.19 -14.32 25.63
CA TRP A 431 -25.75 -15.61 26.15
C TRP A 431 -26.84 -16.68 25.96
N THR A 432 -28.11 -16.31 26.19
CA THR A 432 -29.26 -17.17 25.92
C THR A 432 -29.51 -17.36 24.42
N THR A 433 -29.32 -16.34 23.58
CA THR A 433 -29.35 -16.51 22.12
C THR A 433 -28.06 -17.04 21.53
N SER A 434 -26.93 -17.15 22.23
CA SER A 434 -25.70 -17.79 21.72
C SER A 434 -25.70 -19.26 22.07
N LEU A 435 -26.27 -19.67 23.20
CA LEU A 435 -26.64 -21.06 23.41
C LEU A 435 -27.72 -21.47 22.42
N SER A 436 -28.74 -20.64 22.22
CA SER A 436 -29.77 -20.95 21.22
C SER A 436 -29.27 -20.79 19.78
N ASP A 437 -28.44 -19.82 19.39
CA ASP A 437 -27.85 -19.68 18.04
C ASP A 437 -26.78 -20.73 17.82
N SER A 438 -25.94 -21.07 18.81
CA SER A 438 -25.00 -22.20 18.67
C SER A 438 -25.77 -23.50 18.49
N LEU A 439 -26.85 -23.73 19.24
CA LEU A 439 -27.72 -24.90 19.07
C LEU A 439 -28.59 -24.80 17.80
N ARG A 440 -29.01 -23.62 17.35
CA ARG A 440 -29.91 -23.40 16.20
C ARG A 440 -29.15 -23.21 14.89
N THR A 441 -27.88 -22.80 14.91
CA THR A 441 -26.99 -22.88 13.73
C THR A 441 -26.32 -24.26 13.64
N SER A 442 -26.05 -24.94 14.76
CA SER A 442 -25.58 -26.34 14.72
C SER A 442 -26.71 -27.35 14.45
N PHE A 443 -27.99 -27.03 14.76
CA PHE A 443 -29.12 -27.97 14.59
C PHE A 443 -30.18 -27.51 13.57
N LEU A 444 -30.26 -26.22 13.23
CA LEU A 444 -31.18 -25.63 12.22
C LEU A 444 -30.43 -24.83 11.12
N GLY A 445 -29.09 -24.79 11.15
CA GLY A 445 -28.24 -24.16 10.12
C GLY A 445 -27.90 -25.08 8.94
N PHE A 446 -28.55 -26.24 8.82
CA PHE A 446 -28.79 -26.85 7.52
C PHE A 446 -29.78 -25.97 6.74
N SER A 447 -29.32 -24.79 6.32
CA SER A 447 -29.81 -24.22 5.07
C SER A 447 -29.63 -25.31 4.01
N MET A 448 -30.59 -25.52 3.12
CA MET A 448 -30.43 -26.44 1.96
C MET A 448 -29.31 -26.00 0.98
N ASP A 449 -28.51 -24.99 1.34
CA ASP A 449 -27.41 -24.48 0.54
C ASP A 449 -26.34 -25.55 0.47
N LYS A 450 -25.92 -25.88 -0.75
CA LYS A 450 -24.86 -26.85 -0.99
C LYS A 450 -23.56 -26.29 -0.42
N VAL A 451 -22.86 -27.11 0.36
CA VAL A 451 -21.56 -26.75 0.95
C VAL A 451 -20.62 -26.28 -0.16
N GLY A 452 -20.08 -25.08 0.01
CA GLY A 452 -19.17 -24.47 -0.95
C GLY A 452 -19.81 -23.48 -1.92
N ASP A 453 -21.13 -23.40 -2.00
CA ASP A 453 -21.78 -22.37 -2.81
C ASP A 453 -21.51 -20.97 -2.25
N LEU A 454 -21.59 -19.94 -3.10
CA LEU A 454 -21.26 -18.56 -2.72
C LEU A 454 -22.08 -18.08 -1.50
N MET A 455 -23.35 -18.45 -1.42
CA MET A 455 -24.21 -18.11 -0.28
C MET A 455 -23.75 -18.77 1.02
N PHE A 456 -23.29 -20.02 0.96
CA PHE A 456 -22.70 -20.72 2.11
C PHE A 456 -21.43 -19.98 2.58
N LEU A 457 -20.54 -19.61 1.65
CA LEU A 457 -19.30 -18.90 1.96
C LEU A 457 -19.56 -17.52 2.58
N LEU A 458 -20.50 -16.74 2.03
CA LEU A 458 -20.93 -15.45 2.58
C LEU A 458 -21.51 -15.58 4.01
N LYS A 459 -22.34 -16.60 4.25
CA LYS A 459 -22.86 -16.92 5.58
C LYS A 459 -21.73 -17.30 6.54
N ALA A 460 -20.72 -18.05 6.08
CA ALA A 460 -19.59 -18.49 6.90
C ALA A 460 -18.70 -17.33 7.37
N VAL A 461 -18.33 -16.40 6.47
CA VAL A 461 -17.53 -15.22 6.85
C VAL A 461 -18.31 -14.27 7.76
N SER A 462 -19.62 -14.11 7.51
CA SER A 462 -20.53 -13.32 8.35
C SER A 462 -20.76 -13.95 9.73
N TYR A 463 -20.77 -15.28 9.81
CA TYR A 463 -20.82 -15.99 11.09
C TYR A 463 -19.56 -15.72 11.91
N ARG A 464 -18.37 -15.85 11.30
CA ARG A 464 -17.08 -15.66 11.98
C ARG A 464 -16.95 -14.26 12.58
N GLU A 465 -17.22 -13.21 11.80
CA GLU A 465 -17.16 -11.83 12.32
C GLU A 465 -18.11 -11.63 13.50
N ARG A 466 -19.38 -12.05 13.39
CA ARG A 466 -20.38 -11.86 14.46
C ARG A 466 -20.00 -12.57 15.75
N VAL A 467 -19.48 -13.80 15.66
CA VAL A 467 -19.07 -14.57 16.84
C VAL A 467 -17.84 -13.94 17.50
N LEU A 468 -16.84 -13.54 16.73
CA LEU A 468 -15.65 -12.85 17.25
C LEU A 468 -16.02 -11.51 17.89
N GLN A 469 -16.91 -10.72 17.29
CA GLN A 469 -17.34 -9.44 17.83
C GLN A 469 -18.03 -9.59 19.18
N ARG A 470 -18.99 -10.53 19.27
CA ARG A 470 -19.75 -10.80 20.51
C ARG A 470 -18.84 -11.33 21.62
N SER A 471 -17.99 -12.30 21.31
CA SER A 471 -17.09 -12.92 22.29
C SER A 471 -15.99 -11.96 22.75
N LEU A 472 -15.50 -11.07 21.87
CA LEU A 472 -14.57 -10.02 22.26
C LEU A 472 -15.23 -9.01 23.21
N ALA A 473 -16.43 -8.53 22.87
CA ALA A 473 -17.18 -7.61 23.73
C ALA A 473 -17.43 -8.21 25.13
N SER A 474 -17.83 -9.49 25.19
CA SER A 474 -18.04 -10.20 26.46
C SER A 474 -16.74 -10.38 27.28
N ARG A 475 -15.62 -10.69 26.60
CA ARG A 475 -14.32 -10.84 27.25
C ARG A 475 -13.80 -9.52 27.81
N LEU A 476 -13.91 -8.43 27.05
CA LEU A 476 -13.54 -7.08 27.50
C LEU A 476 -14.42 -6.64 28.66
N TYR A 477 -15.73 -6.84 28.56
CA TYR A 477 -16.67 -6.53 29.65
C TYR A 477 -16.29 -7.28 30.94
N THR A 478 -16.03 -8.59 30.85
CA THR A 478 -15.63 -9.38 32.02
C THR A 478 -14.36 -8.85 32.67
N LYS A 479 -13.33 -8.54 31.86
CA LYS A 479 -12.06 -8.03 32.38
C LYS A 479 -12.19 -6.65 33.03
N VAL A 480 -12.88 -5.72 32.37
CA VAL A 480 -13.00 -4.34 32.84
C VAL A 480 -14.02 -4.24 33.98
N GLU A 481 -15.21 -4.79 33.82
CA GLU A 481 -16.31 -4.59 34.77
C GLU A 481 -16.31 -5.59 35.92
N LYS A 482 -15.99 -6.86 35.67
CA LYS A 482 -15.99 -7.90 36.73
C LYS A 482 -14.64 -8.01 37.42
N ASN A 483 -13.56 -8.11 36.65
CA ASN A 483 -12.22 -8.28 37.22
C ASN A 483 -11.55 -6.95 37.62
N LYS A 484 -12.18 -5.81 37.29
CA LYS A 484 -11.65 -4.46 37.55
C LYS A 484 -10.23 -4.24 37.01
N GLU A 485 -9.90 -4.91 35.90
CA GLU A 485 -8.65 -4.69 35.18
C GLU A 485 -8.67 -3.31 34.51
N GLU A 486 -7.52 -2.61 34.50
CA GLU A 486 -7.37 -1.38 33.72
C GLU A 486 -7.65 -1.66 32.24
N PHE A 487 -8.38 -0.77 31.56
CA PHE A 487 -8.78 -0.97 30.16
C PHE A 487 -7.59 -1.25 29.25
N PHE A 488 -6.45 -0.58 29.47
CA PHE A 488 -5.24 -0.83 28.70
C PHE A 488 -4.77 -2.29 28.82
N MET A 489 -4.67 -2.82 30.04
CA MET A 489 -4.29 -4.21 30.29
C MET A 489 -5.31 -5.20 29.73
N ALA A 490 -6.61 -4.91 29.90
CA ALA A 490 -7.67 -5.75 29.37
C ALA A 490 -7.65 -5.80 27.83
N TRP A 491 -7.45 -4.67 27.17
CA TRP A 491 -7.32 -4.56 25.71
C TRP A 491 -6.07 -5.29 25.23
N ASN A 492 -4.92 -5.06 25.86
CA ASN A 492 -3.66 -5.72 25.53
C ASN A 492 -3.76 -7.25 25.61
N ALA A 493 -4.39 -7.76 26.68
CA ALA A 493 -4.66 -9.18 26.87
C ALA A 493 -5.68 -9.77 25.86
N CYS A 494 -6.32 -8.94 25.04
CA CYS A 494 -7.27 -9.36 24.00
C CYS A 494 -6.77 -9.07 22.57
N LEU A 495 -5.53 -8.59 22.38
CA LEU A 495 -5.05 -8.16 21.05
C LEU A 495 -5.12 -9.25 19.98
N HIS A 496 -4.83 -10.52 20.30
CA HIS A 496 -5.02 -11.63 19.35
C HIS A 496 -6.48 -11.74 18.86
N HIS A 497 -7.45 -11.51 19.74
CA HIS A 497 -8.86 -11.56 19.39
C HIS A 497 -9.28 -10.30 18.60
N VAL A 498 -8.72 -9.14 18.95
CA VAL A 498 -8.88 -7.89 18.21
C VAL A 498 -8.40 -8.06 16.77
N THR A 499 -7.20 -8.59 16.55
CA THR A 499 -6.67 -8.79 15.19
C THR A 499 -7.50 -9.79 14.40
N ALA A 500 -7.93 -10.91 15.01
CA ALA A 500 -8.78 -11.90 14.36
C ALA A 500 -10.14 -11.32 13.91
N LEU A 501 -10.77 -10.49 14.74
CA LEU A 501 -12.02 -9.81 14.41
C LEU A 501 -11.86 -8.79 13.28
N ALA A 502 -10.81 -7.96 13.32
CA ALA A 502 -10.55 -6.99 12.27
C ALA A 502 -10.38 -7.67 10.91
N MET A 503 -9.59 -8.75 10.85
CA MET A 503 -9.43 -9.53 9.62
C MET A 503 -10.73 -10.19 9.18
N ALA A 504 -11.53 -10.72 10.11
CA ALA A 504 -12.84 -11.29 9.79
C ALA A 504 -13.76 -10.29 9.08
N HIS A 505 -13.75 -9.05 9.57
CA HIS A 505 -14.53 -7.97 8.99
C HIS A 505 -14.10 -7.64 7.56
N ILE A 506 -12.79 -7.46 7.34
CA ILE A 506 -12.29 -7.15 6.01
C ILE A 506 -12.49 -8.30 5.02
N HIS A 507 -12.26 -9.55 5.45
CA HIS A 507 -12.54 -10.74 4.64
C HIS A 507 -14.02 -10.85 4.23
N ARG A 508 -14.96 -10.51 5.13
CA ARG A 508 -16.38 -10.47 4.77
C ARG A 508 -16.63 -9.38 3.73
N VAL A 509 -16.19 -8.16 3.99
CA VAL A 509 -16.44 -7.02 3.09
C VAL A 509 -15.85 -7.31 1.70
N THR A 510 -14.64 -7.86 1.61
CA THR A 510 -14.03 -8.17 0.30
C THR A 510 -14.78 -9.23 -0.47
N LEU A 511 -15.28 -10.28 0.20
CA LEU A 511 -16.09 -11.31 -0.44
C LEU A 511 -17.46 -10.77 -0.88
N GLU A 512 -18.10 -9.93 -0.07
CA GLU A 512 -19.38 -9.29 -0.40
C GLU A 512 -19.23 -8.37 -1.63
N GLN A 513 -18.22 -7.51 -1.65
CA GLN A 513 -18.01 -6.61 -2.79
C GLN A 513 -17.65 -7.37 -4.07
N PHE A 514 -16.89 -8.46 -3.97
CA PHE A 514 -16.63 -9.31 -5.14
C PHE A 514 -17.92 -10.01 -5.62
N ALA A 515 -18.76 -10.51 -4.70
CA ALA A 515 -20.05 -11.10 -5.07
C ALA A 515 -20.99 -10.11 -5.76
N LEU A 516 -21.03 -8.86 -5.30
CA LEU A 516 -21.80 -7.78 -5.93
C LEU A 516 -21.28 -7.46 -7.33
N ALA A 517 -19.96 -7.31 -7.49
CA ALA A 517 -19.37 -7.09 -8.81
C ALA A 517 -19.71 -8.23 -9.80
N VAL A 518 -19.66 -9.49 -9.35
CA VAL A 518 -20.09 -10.62 -10.19
C VAL A 518 -21.56 -10.46 -10.64
N GLN A 519 -22.45 -10.00 -9.75
CA GLN A 519 -23.87 -9.79 -10.09
C GLN A 519 -24.07 -8.64 -11.08
N GLU A 520 -23.30 -7.56 -10.95
CA GLU A 520 -23.36 -6.37 -11.80
C GLU A 520 -22.69 -6.58 -13.17
N CYS A 521 -21.87 -7.61 -13.34
CA CYS A 521 -21.22 -7.92 -14.61
C CYS A 521 -22.25 -8.35 -15.68
N HIS A 522 -22.46 -7.49 -16.68
CA HIS A 522 -23.44 -7.72 -17.74
C HIS A 522 -23.02 -8.74 -18.80
N ILE A 523 -21.71 -8.90 -19.03
CA ILE A 523 -21.17 -9.83 -20.02
C ILE A 523 -21.15 -11.23 -19.41
N LYS A 524 -21.86 -12.18 -20.04
CA LYS A 524 -22.11 -13.51 -19.48
C LYS A 524 -20.83 -14.32 -19.28
N GLU A 525 -19.90 -14.23 -20.22
CA GLU A 525 -18.63 -14.93 -20.22
C GLU A 525 -17.72 -14.42 -19.11
N ASP A 526 -17.57 -13.10 -19.00
CA ASP A 526 -16.78 -12.45 -17.94
C ASP A 526 -17.39 -12.70 -16.56
N ARG A 527 -18.73 -12.65 -16.45
CA ARG A 527 -19.43 -13.00 -15.21
C ARG A 527 -19.18 -14.44 -14.79
N ALA A 528 -19.22 -15.40 -15.73
CA ALA A 528 -18.96 -16.80 -15.44
C ALA A 528 -17.51 -17.02 -14.94
N LEU A 529 -16.54 -16.35 -15.58
CA LEU A 529 -15.14 -16.34 -15.17
C LEU A 529 -14.97 -15.75 -13.77
N LEU A 530 -15.48 -14.54 -13.52
CA LEU A 530 -15.41 -13.88 -12.23
C LEU A 530 -16.13 -14.67 -11.13
N THR A 531 -17.20 -15.40 -11.45
CA THR A 531 -17.89 -16.29 -10.50
C THR A 531 -16.95 -17.38 -9.98
N LYS A 532 -16.13 -18.00 -10.84
CA LYS A 532 -15.16 -19.02 -10.41
C LYS A 532 -14.12 -18.43 -9.46
N PHE A 533 -13.58 -17.26 -9.78
CA PHE A 533 -12.61 -16.57 -8.92
C PHE A 533 -13.22 -16.07 -7.60
N CYS A 534 -14.47 -15.61 -7.61
CA CYS A 534 -15.19 -15.20 -6.40
C CYS A 534 -15.44 -16.40 -5.47
N LEU A 535 -15.85 -17.55 -6.02
CA LEU A 535 -15.94 -18.81 -5.28
C LEU A 535 -14.58 -19.24 -4.74
N LEU A 536 -13.50 -19.12 -5.53
CA LEU A 536 -12.15 -19.44 -5.09
C LEU A 536 -11.70 -18.55 -3.93
N HIS A 537 -11.95 -17.24 -4.02
CA HIS A 537 -11.64 -16.30 -2.95
C HIS A 537 -12.37 -16.69 -1.65
N GLY A 538 -13.69 -16.85 -1.69
CA GLY A 538 -14.47 -17.24 -0.51
C GLY A 538 -14.07 -18.60 0.06
N THR A 539 -13.80 -19.59 -0.80
CA THR A 539 -13.34 -20.92 -0.39
C THR A 539 -11.98 -20.84 0.29
N SER A 540 -11.06 -20.03 -0.24
CA SER A 540 -9.73 -19.80 0.35
C SER A 540 -9.83 -19.19 1.75
N LEU A 541 -10.66 -18.16 1.92
CA LEU A 541 -10.89 -17.50 3.22
C LEU A 541 -11.42 -18.49 4.28
N VAL A 542 -12.43 -19.29 3.91
CA VAL A 542 -12.99 -20.29 4.84
C VAL A 542 -11.99 -21.42 5.13
N TYR A 543 -11.22 -21.82 4.14
CA TYR A 543 -10.20 -22.86 4.26
C TYR A 543 -9.06 -22.44 5.20
N GLN A 544 -8.58 -21.20 5.09
CA GLN A 544 -7.52 -20.64 5.93
C GLN A 544 -7.90 -20.68 7.41
N GLU A 545 -9.17 -20.40 7.72
CA GLU A 545 -9.71 -20.31 9.08
C GLU A 545 -10.44 -21.58 9.54
N ARG A 546 -10.28 -22.70 8.82
CA ARG A 546 -11.06 -23.94 9.05
C ARG A 546 -10.95 -24.49 10.48
N ALA A 547 -9.80 -24.29 11.15
CA ALA A 547 -9.60 -24.75 12.52
C ALA A 547 -10.55 -24.02 13.47
N TRP A 548 -10.63 -22.69 13.34
CA TRP A 548 -11.57 -21.86 14.09
C TRP A 548 -13.01 -22.29 13.83
N TYR A 549 -13.38 -22.56 12.57
CA TYR A 549 -14.74 -23.01 12.24
C TYR A 549 -15.09 -24.39 12.82
N LEU A 550 -14.11 -25.30 12.93
CA LEU A 550 -14.28 -26.62 13.57
C LEU A 550 -14.44 -26.47 15.10
N GLU A 551 -13.64 -25.62 15.74
CA GLU A 551 -13.75 -25.31 17.18
C GLU A 551 -15.13 -24.76 17.56
N HIS A 552 -15.77 -24.02 16.65
CA HIS A 552 -17.09 -23.43 16.83
C HIS A 552 -18.23 -24.30 16.31
N ASN A 553 -17.94 -25.55 15.89
CA ASN A 553 -18.90 -26.51 15.32
C ASN A 553 -19.69 -25.97 14.10
N TYR A 554 -19.20 -24.92 13.45
CA TYR A 554 -19.79 -24.41 12.21
C TYR A 554 -19.47 -25.34 11.03
N LEU A 555 -18.25 -25.86 11.00
CA LEU A 555 -17.85 -26.94 10.10
C LEU A 555 -17.79 -28.26 10.87
N THR A 556 -18.20 -29.33 10.22
CA THR A 556 -17.89 -30.70 10.64
C THR A 556 -16.58 -31.13 9.95
N PRO A 557 -15.91 -32.19 10.41
CA PRO A 557 -14.75 -32.74 9.70
C PRO A 557 -15.07 -33.09 8.24
N ASN A 558 -16.31 -33.51 7.94
CA ASN A 558 -16.73 -33.82 6.58
C ASN A 558 -16.85 -32.57 5.71
N THR A 559 -17.53 -31.52 6.18
CA THR A 559 -17.67 -30.27 5.42
C THR A 559 -16.32 -29.55 5.28
N SER A 560 -15.43 -29.63 6.28
CA SER A 560 -14.05 -29.14 6.18
C SER A 560 -13.27 -29.85 5.05
N ARG A 561 -13.41 -31.18 4.90
CA ARG A 561 -12.83 -31.91 3.77
C ARG A 561 -13.46 -31.51 2.43
N GLN A 562 -14.76 -31.23 2.38
CA GLN A 562 -15.42 -30.73 1.17
C GLN A 562 -14.86 -29.37 0.74
N ILE A 563 -14.70 -28.42 1.68
CA ILE A 563 -14.06 -27.12 1.41
C ILE A 563 -12.63 -27.28 0.90
N ARG A 564 -11.84 -28.19 1.50
CA ARG A 564 -10.51 -28.51 0.96
C ARG A 564 -10.57 -29.01 -0.48
N ASN A 565 -11.43 -29.98 -0.77
CA ASN A 565 -11.54 -30.56 -2.10
C ASN A 565 -12.02 -29.51 -3.13
N GLN A 566 -12.94 -28.64 -2.73
CA GLN A 566 -13.40 -27.53 -3.56
C GLN A 566 -12.27 -26.53 -3.86
N LEU A 567 -11.42 -26.20 -2.87
CA LEU A 567 -10.25 -25.35 -3.11
C LEU A 567 -9.34 -25.96 -4.18
N LEU A 568 -9.01 -27.25 -4.04
CA LEU A 568 -8.18 -27.98 -5.00
C LEU A 568 -8.78 -27.96 -6.42
N GLU A 569 -10.08 -28.20 -6.53
CA GLU A 569 -10.78 -28.25 -7.81
C GLU A 569 -10.91 -26.86 -8.45
N LEU A 570 -11.25 -25.84 -7.66
CA LEU A 570 -11.33 -24.46 -8.15
C LEU A 570 -9.98 -24.00 -8.68
N CYS A 571 -8.89 -24.18 -7.93
CA CYS A 571 -7.53 -23.85 -8.39
C CYS A 571 -7.16 -24.58 -9.69
N ARG A 572 -7.53 -25.86 -9.81
CA ARG A 572 -7.34 -26.62 -11.05
C ARG A 572 -8.17 -26.03 -12.20
N SER A 573 -9.43 -25.68 -11.95
CA SER A 573 -10.36 -25.22 -12.98
C SER A 573 -10.04 -23.84 -13.54
N VAL A 574 -9.45 -22.95 -12.74
CA VAL A 574 -9.14 -21.57 -13.14
C VAL A 574 -7.71 -21.37 -13.63
N LYS A 575 -6.85 -22.41 -13.60
CA LYS A 575 -5.42 -22.25 -13.91
C LYS A 575 -5.17 -21.70 -15.33
N ASP A 576 -5.92 -22.20 -16.32
CA ASP A 576 -5.79 -21.76 -17.72
C ASP A 576 -6.52 -20.42 -17.93
N ASP A 577 -7.67 -20.27 -17.27
CA ASP A 577 -8.47 -19.03 -17.23
C ASP A 577 -7.65 -17.84 -16.67
N ALA A 578 -6.66 -18.11 -15.82
CA ALA A 578 -5.77 -17.12 -15.24
C ALA A 578 -4.98 -16.33 -16.29
N LEU A 579 -4.63 -16.94 -17.44
CA LEU A 579 -3.94 -16.23 -18.53
C LEU A 579 -4.78 -15.05 -19.04
N LYS A 580 -6.08 -15.30 -19.29
CA LYS A 580 -7.00 -14.25 -19.70
C LYS A 580 -7.08 -13.14 -18.63
N VAL A 581 -7.20 -13.51 -17.35
CA VAL A 581 -7.30 -12.52 -16.27
C VAL A 581 -6.05 -11.63 -16.18
N VAL A 582 -4.85 -12.23 -16.22
CA VAL A 582 -3.60 -11.46 -16.09
C VAL A 582 -3.34 -10.61 -17.33
N ASP A 583 -3.74 -11.06 -18.52
CA ASP A 583 -3.71 -10.27 -19.74
C ASP A 583 -4.70 -9.10 -19.68
N ASP A 584 -5.89 -9.32 -19.12
CA ASP A 584 -6.94 -8.31 -18.96
C ASP A 584 -6.68 -7.31 -17.81
N PHE A 585 -5.63 -7.49 -17.01
CA PHE A 585 -5.09 -6.37 -16.23
C PHE A 585 -4.55 -5.24 -17.13
N ASN A 586 -4.32 -5.53 -18.41
CA ASN A 586 -3.95 -4.59 -19.45
C ASN A 586 -2.71 -3.77 -19.06
N ILE A 587 -1.71 -4.42 -18.45
CA ILE A 587 -0.47 -3.77 -18.05
C ILE A 587 0.52 -3.82 -19.23
N PRO A 588 1.04 -2.66 -19.69
CA PRO A 588 1.98 -2.63 -20.82
C PRO A 588 3.26 -3.43 -20.59
N SER A 589 3.86 -3.95 -21.66
CA SER A 589 5.13 -4.68 -21.59
C SER A 589 6.28 -3.85 -20.99
N CYS A 590 6.33 -2.54 -21.27
CA CYS A 590 7.29 -1.62 -20.68
C CYS A 590 7.11 -1.42 -19.18
N CYS A 591 5.93 -1.75 -18.64
CA CYS A 591 5.71 -1.88 -17.21
C CYS A 591 6.18 -3.26 -16.78
N ILE A 592 5.72 -4.36 -17.38
CA ILE A 592 6.05 -5.74 -16.95
C ILE A 592 7.57 -5.99 -16.83
N GLN A 593 8.37 -5.54 -17.81
CA GLN A 593 9.84 -5.62 -17.84
C GLN A 593 10.44 -6.93 -17.30
N ALA A 594 9.89 -8.07 -17.69
CA ALA A 594 10.35 -9.39 -17.22
C ALA A 594 10.53 -10.35 -18.42
N PRO A 595 11.78 -10.74 -18.75
CA PRO A 595 12.10 -11.72 -19.80
C PRO A 595 11.32 -13.02 -19.70
N ILE A 596 11.18 -13.56 -18.48
CA ILE A 596 10.44 -14.80 -18.25
C ILE A 596 8.92 -14.69 -18.49
N ALA A 597 8.40 -13.47 -18.62
CA ALA A 597 7.00 -13.19 -18.94
C ALA A 597 6.80 -12.83 -20.43
N GLY A 598 7.82 -13.08 -21.26
CA GLY A 598 7.81 -12.79 -22.68
C GLY A 598 7.89 -11.32 -23.03
N VAL A 599 8.68 -10.56 -22.26
CA VAL A 599 9.08 -9.20 -22.58
C VAL A 599 10.58 -9.19 -22.86
N ALA A 600 10.99 -8.92 -24.10
CA ALA A 600 12.39 -8.91 -24.47
C ALA A 600 13.17 -7.88 -23.62
N ASN A 601 14.34 -8.30 -23.12
CA ASN A 601 15.29 -7.42 -22.47
C ASN A 601 16.65 -7.57 -23.19
N PRO A 602 17.09 -6.57 -23.96
CA PRO A 602 18.36 -6.65 -24.70
C PRO A 602 19.59 -6.92 -23.82
N ARG A 603 19.52 -6.62 -22.52
CA ARG A 603 20.60 -6.87 -21.57
C ARG A 603 20.55 -8.26 -20.92
N ALA A 604 19.44 -8.97 -21.07
CA ALA A 604 19.20 -10.28 -20.48
C ALA A 604 18.44 -11.20 -21.43
N GLU A 605 18.89 -11.29 -22.68
CA GLU A 605 18.27 -12.12 -23.72
C GLU A 605 18.21 -13.60 -23.31
N TRP A 606 19.20 -14.05 -22.54
CA TRP A 606 19.29 -15.42 -22.00
C TRP A 606 18.13 -15.79 -21.06
N ALA A 607 17.47 -14.81 -20.45
CA ALA A 607 16.37 -15.03 -19.51
C ALA A 607 14.99 -15.08 -20.21
N PHE A 608 14.93 -14.89 -21.53
CA PHE A 608 13.68 -14.77 -22.27
C PHE A 608 12.91 -16.09 -22.38
N TYR A 609 11.59 -16.02 -22.12
CA TYR A 609 10.64 -17.09 -22.42
C TYR A 609 9.53 -16.54 -23.31
N PRO A 610 9.10 -17.26 -24.36
CA PRO A 610 8.01 -16.79 -25.22
C PRO A 610 6.70 -16.70 -24.41
N GLN A 611 5.85 -15.74 -24.76
CA GLN A 611 4.52 -15.65 -24.14
C GLN A 611 3.70 -16.91 -24.46
N PRO A 612 2.93 -17.42 -23.48
CA PRO A 612 2.06 -18.56 -23.72
C PRO A 612 0.93 -18.15 -24.66
N GLN A 613 0.77 -18.87 -25.78
CA GLN A 613 -0.35 -18.66 -26.70
C GLN A 613 -1.67 -19.05 -26.03
N SER A 614 -2.71 -18.23 -26.23
CA SER A 614 -4.06 -18.56 -25.76
C SER A 614 -4.61 -19.78 -26.51
N LYS A 615 -5.49 -20.59 -25.90
CA LYS A 615 -6.16 -21.71 -26.58
C LYS A 615 -6.90 -21.26 -27.84
N LEU A 616 -7.40 -20.02 -27.89
CA LEU A 616 -8.07 -19.45 -29.06
C LEU A 616 -7.09 -19.26 -30.24
N GLU A 617 -5.90 -18.71 -29.97
CA GLU A 617 -4.86 -18.50 -30.98
C GLU A 617 -4.25 -19.83 -31.45
N GLN A 618 -4.13 -20.83 -30.57
CA GLN A 618 -3.71 -22.18 -30.97
C GLN A 618 -4.74 -22.88 -31.88
N THR A 619 -6.03 -22.62 -31.69
CA THR A 619 -7.08 -23.18 -32.55
C THR A 619 -7.10 -22.53 -33.93
N LEU A 620 -6.79 -21.23 -34.00
CA LEU A 620 -6.65 -20.47 -35.25
C LEU A 620 -5.34 -20.80 -35.99
N ALA A 621 -4.23 -20.99 -35.26
CA ALA A 621 -2.94 -21.38 -35.83
C ALA A 621 -2.93 -22.83 -36.36
N ASN A 622 -3.79 -23.70 -35.81
CA ASN A 622 -3.92 -25.10 -36.21
C ASN A 622 -5.18 -25.40 -37.08
N GLY A 623 -5.71 -24.38 -37.78
CA GLY A 623 -6.79 -24.58 -38.77
C GLY A 623 -6.40 -25.56 -39.89
N PRO A 624 -7.37 -26.25 -40.53
CA PRO A 624 -7.08 -27.42 -41.34
C PRO A 624 -6.26 -27.03 -42.58
N ALA A 625 -5.11 -27.66 -42.75
CA ALA A 625 -4.38 -27.64 -44.01
C ALA A 625 -5.36 -28.01 -45.13
N SER A 626 -5.54 -27.08 -46.07
CA SER A 626 -6.37 -27.28 -47.24
C SER A 626 -5.89 -28.52 -47.99
N ARG A 627 -6.72 -29.57 -48.01
CA ARG A 627 -6.62 -30.63 -49.00
C ARG A 627 -6.95 -30.02 -50.36
N GLY A 628 -5.95 -29.42 -51.00
CA GLY A 628 -5.98 -29.08 -52.41
C GLY A 628 -5.65 -30.33 -53.22
N SER A 629 -6.66 -30.85 -53.90
CA SER A 629 -6.51 -31.78 -55.02
C SER A 629 -5.70 -31.11 -56.14
N GLY A 630 -4.62 -31.74 -56.61
CA GLY A 630 -3.86 -31.32 -57.78
C GLY A 630 -2.72 -32.28 -58.07
N GLU A 631 -2.72 -32.84 -59.28
CA GLU A 631 -1.87 -33.90 -59.79
C GLU A 631 -0.38 -33.54 -59.97
N SER A 632 0.41 -34.60 -60.17
CA SER A 632 1.83 -34.73 -60.46
C SER A 632 2.56 -33.60 -61.21
N ALA A 633 3.80 -33.29 -60.78
CA ALA A 633 5.05 -33.46 -61.56
C ALA A 633 6.27 -33.04 -60.70
N GLY A 634 7.40 -33.74 -60.90
CA GLY A 634 8.58 -33.70 -60.03
C GLY A 634 9.47 -32.45 -60.10
N GLY A 635 10.50 -32.48 -59.25
CA GLY A 635 11.61 -31.52 -59.24
C GLY A 635 12.15 -31.32 -57.83
N GLY A 636 13.25 -32.00 -57.50
CA GLY A 636 13.92 -31.85 -56.22
C GLY A 636 14.63 -30.50 -56.08
N ALA A 637 14.68 -29.98 -54.86
CA ALA A 637 15.69 -29.04 -54.42
C ALA A 637 15.82 -29.11 -52.89
N VAL A 638 17.02 -29.50 -52.46
CA VAL A 638 17.51 -29.58 -51.09
C VAL A 638 17.76 -28.17 -50.56
N LEU A 639 17.27 -27.84 -49.36
CA LEU A 639 17.83 -26.75 -48.54
C LEU A 639 17.92 -27.18 -47.07
N ARG A 640 19.13 -27.01 -46.53
CA ARG A 640 19.67 -27.38 -45.22
C ARG A 640 18.88 -26.82 -44.05
N SER A 641 18.61 -27.65 -43.03
CA SER A 641 18.36 -27.21 -41.66
C SER A 641 19.67 -27.19 -40.88
N GLU A 642 20.02 -26.06 -40.28
CA GLU A 642 21.12 -25.97 -39.30
C GLU A 642 20.66 -26.57 -37.97
N HIS A 643 21.41 -27.59 -37.51
CA HIS A 643 21.25 -28.23 -36.21
C HIS A 643 21.94 -27.39 -35.13
N PHE A 644 21.26 -27.18 -34.01
CA PHE A 644 21.87 -26.79 -32.74
C PHE A 644 21.98 -28.05 -31.87
N ASP A 645 23.21 -28.47 -31.55
CA ASP A 645 23.52 -29.63 -30.74
C ASP A 645 23.30 -29.37 -29.24
N PHE A 646 22.54 -30.25 -28.59
CA PHE A 646 22.49 -30.36 -27.12
C PHE A 646 23.33 -31.57 -26.68
N PRO A 647 24.16 -31.47 -25.62
CA PRO A 647 24.96 -32.60 -25.15
C PRO A 647 24.11 -33.60 -24.34
N GLN A 648 24.23 -34.89 -24.67
CA GLN A 648 23.67 -36.01 -23.91
C GLN A 648 24.49 -36.32 -22.65
N PRO A 649 23.86 -36.79 -21.55
CA PRO A 649 24.57 -37.33 -20.39
C PRO A 649 24.77 -38.85 -20.48
N SER A 650 25.91 -39.31 -19.99
CA SER A 650 26.37 -40.71 -19.93
C SER A 650 25.78 -41.49 -18.75
N ASP A 651 25.50 -42.77 -18.98
CA ASP A 651 24.94 -43.77 -18.06
C ASP A 651 25.78 -44.07 -16.80
N GLY A 652 25.09 -44.44 -15.70
CA GLY A 652 25.67 -45.01 -14.49
C GLY A 652 24.60 -45.51 -13.49
N ASP A 653 24.57 -46.83 -13.30
CA ASP A 653 23.57 -47.67 -12.61
C ASP A 653 23.44 -47.51 -11.06
N PRO A 654 22.37 -48.09 -10.43
CA PRO A 654 21.85 -47.72 -9.12
C PRO A 654 22.23 -48.67 -7.97
N LEU A 655 22.25 -48.18 -6.72
CA LEU A 655 22.18 -49.04 -5.53
C LEU A 655 21.23 -48.51 -4.44
N ARG A 656 20.38 -49.45 -4.00
CA ARG A 656 19.36 -49.40 -2.94
C ARG A 656 19.94 -49.16 -1.55
N GLY A 657 19.12 -48.56 -0.67
CA GLY A 657 19.21 -48.79 0.79
C GLY A 657 18.44 -47.76 1.60
N GLY A 658 17.20 -48.08 1.99
CA GLY A 658 16.44 -47.30 2.96
C GLY A 658 16.60 -47.86 4.37
N ILE A 659 16.69 -46.99 5.39
CA ILE A 659 16.40 -47.32 6.79
C ILE A 659 15.73 -46.10 7.46
N SER A 660 14.59 -46.40 8.09
CA SER A 660 13.74 -45.58 8.95
C SER A 660 14.34 -45.44 10.36
N MET A 661 14.04 -44.33 11.07
CA MET A 661 13.88 -44.14 12.54
C MET A 661 13.96 -42.62 12.81
N SER A 662 13.35 -41.96 13.80
CA SER A 662 12.28 -42.21 14.76
C SER A 662 12.02 -40.84 15.41
N ASN A 663 10.76 -40.45 15.61
CA ASN A 663 10.36 -39.18 16.18
C ASN A 663 10.74 -39.04 17.68
N SER A 664 11.22 -37.86 18.07
CA SER A 664 11.01 -37.31 19.41
C SER A 664 10.63 -35.84 19.31
N HIS A 665 9.36 -35.55 19.56
CA HIS A 665 8.75 -34.23 19.52
C HIS A 665 9.08 -33.41 20.76
N GLN A 666 9.52 -32.17 20.57
CA GLN A 666 9.18 -31.04 21.44
C GLN A 666 8.65 -29.89 20.59
N SER A 667 7.58 -29.29 21.11
CA SER A 667 6.59 -28.47 20.42
C SER A 667 6.99 -27.01 20.24
N ARG A 668 7.04 -26.56 18.99
CA ARG A 668 6.66 -25.20 18.55
C ARG A 668 5.96 -25.30 17.19
N SER A 669 4.80 -24.70 17.07
CA SER A 669 3.89 -24.72 15.92
C SER A 669 4.53 -24.16 14.64
N PRO A 670 4.39 -24.81 13.47
CA PRO A 670 4.63 -24.14 12.18
C PRO A 670 3.41 -24.16 11.26
N MET A 671 3.23 -23.04 10.56
CA MET A 671 2.51 -22.96 9.29
C MET A 671 3.00 -24.07 8.34
N CYS A 672 2.09 -24.68 7.58
CA CYS A 672 2.39 -25.67 6.55
C CYS A 672 3.56 -25.23 5.66
N ARG A 673 4.74 -25.81 5.89
CA ARG A 673 5.87 -25.82 4.96
C ARG A 673 5.98 -27.23 4.42
N THR A 674 5.63 -27.44 3.16
CA THR A 674 6.09 -28.62 2.43
C THR A 674 7.55 -28.40 2.06
N PHE A 675 8.41 -29.32 2.49
CA PHE A 675 9.83 -29.35 2.13
C PHE A 675 9.99 -29.35 0.60
N SER A 676 10.54 -28.26 0.06
CA SER A 676 11.10 -28.24 -1.29
C SER A 676 12.56 -28.68 -1.21
N ARG A 677 12.87 -29.85 -1.77
CA ARG A 677 14.25 -30.24 -2.06
C ARG A 677 14.67 -29.48 -3.33
N SER A 678 15.52 -28.46 -3.15
CA SER A 678 16.21 -27.79 -4.24
C SER A 678 17.59 -28.44 -4.45
N SER A 679 17.83 -28.87 -5.68
CA SER A 679 19.12 -29.36 -6.18
C SER A 679 19.98 -28.19 -6.67
N SER A 680 21.05 -27.88 -5.96
CA SER A 680 22.19 -27.11 -6.48
C SER A 680 23.39 -27.33 -5.56
N GLY A 681 24.41 -28.03 -6.07
CA GLY A 681 25.65 -28.36 -5.36
C GLY A 681 26.74 -27.28 -5.47
N TYR A 682 27.85 -27.55 -4.75
CA TYR A 682 29.09 -26.78 -4.52
C TYR A 682 29.06 -25.80 -3.33
N PHE A 683 29.96 -25.78 -2.34
CA PHE A 683 31.24 -26.48 -2.05
C PHE A 683 31.51 -26.54 -0.51
N SER A 684 32.39 -27.48 -0.14
CA SER A 684 33.17 -27.76 1.08
C SER A 684 33.38 -26.67 2.16
N VAL A 685 33.37 -27.05 3.45
CA VAL A 685 34.41 -26.67 4.44
C VAL A 685 34.58 -27.78 5.48
N ASP A 686 35.86 -28.08 5.74
CA ASP A 686 36.41 -28.98 6.74
C ASP A 686 35.93 -28.72 8.18
N SER A 687 35.85 -29.81 8.92
CA SER A 687 35.70 -29.90 10.36
C SER A 687 37.06 -29.74 11.07
N ASP A 688 37.13 -28.88 12.09
CA ASP A 688 37.33 -29.32 13.48
C ASP A 688 37.82 -28.20 14.42
N SER A 689 37.42 -28.35 15.68
CA SER A 689 38.02 -27.84 16.93
C SER A 689 37.45 -26.57 17.61
N VAL A 690 36.78 -26.84 18.74
CA VAL A 690 36.52 -25.97 19.91
C VAL A 690 37.07 -26.75 21.12
N PRO A 691 37.81 -26.14 22.08
CA PRO A 691 37.23 -25.61 23.32
C PRO A 691 37.99 -24.37 23.86
N GLY A 692 37.52 -23.52 24.78
CA GLY A 692 36.35 -23.49 25.66
C GLY A 692 36.37 -22.17 26.47
N SER A 693 35.27 -21.87 27.17
CA SER A 693 35.13 -20.70 28.06
C SER A 693 36.05 -20.77 29.29
N PRO A 694 36.29 -19.66 30.02
CA PRO A 694 35.40 -19.37 31.15
C PRO A 694 35.18 -17.88 31.55
N LEU A 695 34.01 -17.67 32.17
CA LEU A 695 33.71 -16.81 33.34
C LEU A 695 33.79 -15.27 33.28
N MET A 696 32.63 -14.66 33.55
CA MET A 696 32.41 -13.26 34.00
C MET A 696 32.91 -13.04 35.44
N PRO A 697 33.10 -11.79 35.90
CA PRO A 697 32.04 -11.15 36.70
C PRO A 697 31.82 -9.63 36.47
N ASN A 698 30.60 -9.19 36.79
CA ASN A 698 30.15 -7.80 36.97
C ASN A 698 30.96 -7.06 38.05
N ILE A 699 31.21 -5.75 37.89
CA ILE A 699 31.26 -4.75 38.97
C ILE A 699 30.73 -3.39 38.48
N SER A 700 29.91 -2.78 39.33
CA SER A 700 29.32 -1.44 39.29
C SER A 700 30.16 -0.42 40.09
N GLU A 701 29.97 0.87 39.75
CA GLU A 701 30.29 2.10 40.54
C GLU A 701 31.76 2.54 40.73
N ALA A 702 32.06 3.78 40.31
CA ALA A 702 32.53 4.87 41.18
C ALA A 702 32.79 6.18 40.38
N GLN A 703 32.54 7.29 41.04
CA GLN A 703 32.63 8.69 40.59
C GLN A 703 34.06 9.27 40.67
N ASP A 704 34.19 10.45 40.03
CA ASP A 704 35.05 11.60 40.34
C ASP A 704 36.54 11.59 40.00
N GLY A 705 36.97 12.71 39.40
CA GLY A 705 38.30 13.29 39.67
C GLY A 705 39.14 13.76 38.49
N GLN A 706 38.91 15.01 38.07
CA GLN A 706 39.91 16.04 37.72
C GLN A 706 40.82 15.93 36.47
N ASN A 707 40.68 16.99 35.66
CA ASN A 707 41.70 17.88 35.09
C ASN A 707 42.93 17.29 34.38
N ASP A 708 43.01 17.57 33.08
CA ASP A 708 44.23 18.14 32.50
C ASP A 708 43.85 19.14 31.39
N GLU A 709 44.22 20.40 31.62
CA GLU A 709 44.22 21.49 30.63
C GLU A 709 45.44 21.36 29.71
N VAL A 710 45.26 21.54 28.40
CA VAL A 710 46.32 22.02 27.52
C VAL A 710 45.74 23.09 26.58
N TRP A 711 46.34 24.26 26.64
CA TRP A 711 45.97 25.52 25.97
C TRP A 711 46.49 25.66 24.53
N PHE A 712 45.95 26.68 23.85
CA PHE A 712 46.32 27.39 22.60
C PHE A 712 45.61 26.90 21.30
N ALA A 713 44.99 27.74 20.46
CA ALA A 713 44.95 29.21 20.33
C ALA A 713 43.69 29.70 19.58
N GLU A 714 43.17 30.87 19.96
CA GLU A 714 42.20 31.68 19.19
C GLU A 714 42.86 32.38 17.99
N PRO A 715 42.07 32.71 16.94
CA PRO A 715 42.31 33.95 16.19
C PRO A 715 41.10 34.88 16.17
N SER A 716 41.30 36.03 16.82
CA SER A 716 40.93 37.39 16.38
C SER A 716 39.52 37.68 15.84
N HIS A 717 38.76 38.39 16.67
CA HIS A 717 37.61 39.21 16.28
C HIS A 717 38.01 40.31 15.27
N GLN A 718 37.44 40.28 14.07
CA GLN A 718 37.17 41.48 13.27
C GLN A 718 35.66 41.72 13.23
N ARG A 719 35.22 42.79 13.88
CA ARG A 719 33.87 43.37 13.67
C ARG A 719 33.82 43.93 12.25
N VAL A 720 33.01 43.33 11.40
CA VAL A 720 32.49 44.01 10.21
C VAL A 720 31.04 44.37 10.51
N GLN A 721 30.77 45.65 10.73
CA GLN A 721 29.42 46.22 10.57
C GLN A 721 29.11 46.15 9.08
N MET A 722 28.27 45.21 8.66
CA MET A 722 27.55 45.31 7.39
C MET A 722 26.19 45.94 7.68
N GLU A 723 26.05 47.22 7.35
CA GLU A 723 24.75 47.82 7.08
C GLU A 723 24.10 47.02 5.94
N ALA A 724 22.92 46.47 6.20
CA ALA A 724 22.14 45.78 5.17
C ALA A 724 21.63 46.81 4.14
N PRO A 725 21.71 46.54 2.83
CA PRO A 725 21.16 47.45 1.84
C PRO A 725 19.63 47.39 1.87
N ASP A 726 18.99 48.54 2.12
CA ASP A 726 17.53 48.76 2.07
C ASP A 726 16.86 48.42 0.71
N GLU A 727 17.63 47.99 -0.31
CA GLU A 727 17.13 47.58 -1.62
C GLU A 727 16.94 46.05 -1.80
N ALA A 728 17.40 45.21 -0.87
CA ALA A 728 17.16 43.75 -0.93
C ALA A 728 15.70 43.36 -0.55
N MET A 729 15.05 44.21 0.25
CA MET A 729 13.71 43.97 0.82
C MET A 729 12.58 44.08 -0.22
N GLY A 730 12.85 44.60 -1.42
CA GLY A 730 11.83 44.83 -2.45
C GLY A 730 11.23 43.55 -3.06
N ARG A 731 12.03 42.49 -3.22
CA ARG A 731 11.59 41.20 -3.80
C ARG A 731 10.96 40.28 -2.74
N GLU A 732 11.48 40.31 -1.52
CA GLU A 732 10.91 39.63 -0.36
C GLU A 732 9.56 40.23 0.04
N MET A 733 9.42 41.56 0.00
CA MET A 733 8.12 42.21 0.13
C MET A 733 7.17 41.89 -1.03
N ALA A 734 7.66 41.52 -2.22
CA ALA A 734 6.79 41.13 -3.34
C ALA A 734 6.28 39.69 -3.18
N VAL A 735 7.12 38.78 -2.67
CA VAL A 735 6.71 37.42 -2.27
C VAL A 735 5.78 37.47 -1.06
N ALA A 736 6.10 38.26 -0.04
CA ALA A 736 5.23 38.49 1.11
C ALA A 736 3.94 39.22 0.71
N ARG A 737 3.97 40.14 -0.28
CA ARG A 737 2.76 40.76 -0.85
C ARG A 737 1.93 39.79 -1.66
N GLU A 738 2.53 38.82 -2.35
CA GLU A 738 1.78 37.80 -3.09
C GLU A 738 1.22 36.72 -2.16
N LEU A 739 1.97 36.30 -1.13
CA LEU A 739 1.46 35.46 -0.04
C LEU A 739 0.36 36.18 0.75
N ARG A 740 0.51 37.49 0.98
CA ARG A 740 -0.53 38.37 1.53
C ARG A 740 -1.71 38.52 0.58
N ARG A 741 -1.50 38.68 -0.74
CA ARG A 741 -2.58 38.75 -1.75
C ARG A 741 -3.35 37.44 -1.81
N ILE A 742 -2.67 36.29 -1.74
CA ILE A 742 -3.25 34.95 -1.66
C ILE A 742 -4.02 34.79 -0.33
N GLY A 743 -3.47 35.28 0.78
CA GLY A 743 -4.15 35.31 2.09
C GLY A 743 -5.36 36.26 2.13
N ASP A 744 -5.28 37.41 1.47
CA ASP A 744 -6.32 38.45 1.41
C ASP A 744 -7.42 38.08 0.40
N GLU A 745 -7.09 37.43 -0.71
CA GLU A 745 -8.04 36.85 -1.67
C GLU A 745 -8.76 35.65 -1.06
N PHE A 746 -8.05 34.83 -0.27
CA PHE A 746 -8.65 33.82 0.61
C PHE A 746 -9.61 34.46 1.63
N ASN A 747 -9.21 35.53 2.33
CA ASN A 747 -10.07 36.23 3.29
C ASN A 747 -11.27 36.95 2.62
N ARG A 748 -11.11 37.48 1.41
CA ARG A 748 -12.19 38.17 0.68
C ARG A 748 -13.21 37.19 0.10
N LEU A 749 -12.77 36.04 -0.42
CA LEU A 749 -13.65 34.97 -0.94
C LEU A 749 -14.33 34.17 0.18
N TYR A 750 -13.72 34.06 1.36
CA TYR A 750 -14.21 33.17 2.43
C TYR A 750 -14.61 33.86 3.75
N CYS A 751 -14.28 35.14 3.97
CA CYS A 751 -14.68 35.88 5.19
C CYS A 751 -15.56 37.12 4.91
N GLN A 752 -15.63 37.65 3.69
CA GLN A 752 -16.44 38.85 3.37
C GLN A 752 -17.57 38.61 2.36
N GLY A 753 -18.14 37.40 2.34
CA GLY A 753 -19.38 37.09 1.63
C GLY A 753 -20.67 37.44 2.40
N ALA A 754 -20.57 38.18 3.51
CA ALA A 754 -21.72 38.59 4.33
C ALA A 754 -21.63 40.09 4.62
N GLY A 755 -22.16 40.92 3.73
CA GLY A 755 -22.16 42.36 3.98
C GLY A 755 -22.65 43.25 2.84
N ALA A 756 -23.81 42.98 2.25
CA ALA A 756 -24.63 44.02 1.63
C ALA A 756 -26.08 43.52 1.41
N GLY A 757 -26.98 43.81 2.35
CA GLY A 757 -28.43 43.71 2.13
C GLY A 757 -29.26 43.12 3.28
N GLY A 758 -29.80 44.00 4.14
CA GLY A 758 -31.16 43.93 4.74
C GLY A 758 -31.62 42.70 5.53
N ASN A 759 -31.75 42.89 6.86
CA ASN A 759 -32.65 42.23 7.82
C ASN A 759 -33.41 40.96 7.40
N ASN A 760 -32.94 39.79 7.89
CA ASN A 760 -33.78 38.80 8.59
C ASN A 760 -32.92 37.71 9.24
N ALA A 761 -33.30 37.30 10.45
CA ALA A 761 -32.59 36.31 11.26
C ALA A 761 -32.63 34.90 10.61
N ALA A 762 -31.46 34.34 10.28
CA ALA A 762 -31.30 32.95 9.89
C ALA A 762 -29.89 32.42 10.22
N GLN A 763 -29.84 31.20 10.78
CA GLN A 763 -28.71 30.30 11.02
C GLN A 763 -27.36 30.67 10.34
N LEU A 764 -26.36 30.97 11.17
CA LEU A 764 -24.96 31.10 10.80
C LEU A 764 -24.40 29.75 10.28
N ARG A 765 -24.39 29.58 8.96
CA ARG A 765 -23.57 28.58 8.25
C ARG A 765 -22.15 29.14 8.12
N ALA A 766 -21.18 28.48 8.74
CA ALA A 766 -19.76 28.76 8.55
C ALA A 766 -19.29 28.28 7.15
N PRO A 767 -18.58 29.09 6.35
CA PRO A 767 -18.08 28.66 5.04
C PRO A 767 -16.73 27.93 5.11
N ASN A 768 -16.74 26.74 4.51
CA ASN A 768 -15.71 26.05 3.71
C ASN A 768 -14.51 25.35 4.37
N GLU A 769 -14.53 24.03 4.24
CA GLU A 769 -13.76 23.03 5.00
C GLU A 769 -12.70 22.28 4.16
N HIS A 770 -12.51 22.63 2.89
CA HIS A 770 -11.63 21.91 1.94
C HIS A 770 -10.19 22.42 1.87
N ALA A 771 -9.87 23.56 2.50
CA ALA A 771 -8.63 24.32 2.31
C ALA A 771 -7.36 23.81 3.04
N ILE A 772 -7.23 22.53 3.41
CA ILE A 772 -5.94 21.96 3.92
C ILE A 772 -5.50 20.73 3.14
N VAL A 773 -6.43 19.82 2.80
CA VAL A 773 -6.14 18.67 1.93
C VAL A 773 -6.08 19.11 0.46
N VAL A 774 -6.94 20.08 0.08
CA VAL A 774 -6.78 20.83 -1.16
C VAL A 774 -5.53 21.68 -1.03
N TRP A 775 -5.26 22.37 0.09
CA TRP A 775 -4.11 23.29 0.23
C TRP A 775 -2.72 22.67 0.31
N MET A 776 -2.51 21.48 0.87
CA MET A 776 -1.21 20.78 0.73
C MET A 776 -0.93 20.46 -0.74
N ASN A 777 -1.96 20.19 -1.55
CA ASN A 777 -1.83 19.95 -2.99
C ASN A 777 -1.91 21.25 -3.84
N VAL A 778 -2.60 22.31 -3.37
CA VAL A 778 -2.71 23.64 -4.00
C VAL A 778 -1.48 24.49 -3.72
N LEU A 779 -0.89 24.44 -2.52
CA LEU A 779 0.35 25.14 -2.19
C LEU A 779 1.48 24.59 -3.05
N ILE A 780 1.53 23.26 -3.20
CA ILE A 780 2.40 22.54 -4.13
C ILE A 780 2.12 22.97 -5.58
N GLY A 781 0.86 22.96 -6.03
CA GLY A 781 0.47 23.36 -7.40
C GLY A 781 0.64 24.85 -7.73
N HIS A 782 0.48 25.77 -6.76
CA HIS A 782 0.60 27.22 -6.94
C HIS A 782 2.05 27.68 -6.87
N VAL A 783 2.87 27.05 -6.03
CA VAL A 783 4.34 27.21 -6.07
C VAL A 783 4.85 26.73 -7.43
N VAL A 784 4.34 25.61 -7.95
CA VAL A 784 4.63 25.13 -9.32
C VAL A 784 4.16 26.10 -10.41
N GLN A 785 2.98 26.72 -10.31
CA GLN A 785 2.53 27.75 -11.27
C GLN A 785 3.34 29.04 -11.20
N PHE A 786 3.83 29.45 -10.02
CA PHE A 786 4.71 30.60 -9.88
C PHE A 786 6.07 30.38 -10.56
N PHE A 787 6.64 29.18 -10.42
CA PHE A 787 7.90 28.81 -11.10
C PHE A 787 7.72 28.58 -12.61
N LEU A 788 6.57 28.09 -13.07
CA LEU A 788 6.28 27.89 -14.50
C LEU A 788 5.92 29.17 -15.27
N ARG A 789 5.55 30.26 -14.59
CA ARG A 789 5.28 31.57 -15.23
C ARG A 789 6.50 32.52 -15.24
N ARG A 790 7.64 32.11 -14.66
CA ARG A 790 8.89 32.88 -14.62
C ARG A 790 10.08 32.21 -15.33
N ARG A 791 9.84 31.11 -16.05
CA ARG A 791 10.52 30.87 -17.34
C ARG A 791 9.69 31.55 -18.42
#